data_AF-A0AAU8TR49-F1
#
_entry.id   AF-A0AAU8TR49-F1
#
_cell.length_a   1.000
_cell.length_b   1.000
_cell.length_c   1.000
_cell.angle_alpha   90.00
_cell.angle_beta   90.00
_cell.angle_gamma   90.00
#
_symmetry.space_group_name_H-M   'P 1'
#
loop_
_entity.id
_entity.type
_entity.pdbx_description
1 polymer ?
#
loop_
_entity_poly.entity_id
_entity_poly.type
_entity_poly.pdbx_seq_one_letter_code
_entity_poly.pdbx_strand_id
1 'polypeptide(L)'
;MTAVPATRLLDTIEGQRLAPQDAERWREWGPYLSERQWGTVREDYSADGDAWAYFPHEQARSRAYRWGEDGLAGFSDKAQRWCLGLALWNERDAILKERLFGLSNAEGNHGEDVKELYFFVDGVPSHAYMRMLYKYPHAAFPYADLIAENARRGLGDAEYEILDTGVFEDNHYCDVTVEYAKHQPDDIFMRVTVHNRSAQPTRLQVLPQLWARNDWSWTFDAPKPSLTLEGDRVLARHHELDDRHLSAWGRDGVQWLFCENESNFAKLGGQPTPGPFKDGINDYVVEGDQGAIRGNAGTKVAARFSLELAGLESQSLYLRFAPVGAPEVNARKLFEQRRQEADDFYAALQQGIADDDARNVQRQALAGLLWSKQLYYFDVNQWLDGDPAQPAPPPERLHMRNTHWRHLSNFDILSMPDTWEYPWYASWDQGFQAVAIALIDPGYAKQQLLLLVKDRFMHPNGQLPAYEWRFDDANPPVHAWASWRVYQQDKALTGVGDMDFLERIFHKLLLNFSWWVNRKDAEGRNLFQGGFLGLDNIALFDRSAALPAGYQLDQADGTAWVAAYALDLMRIGLELAKRNAVYVDIAVKFFEHFLYIAGAINRVDDSAEGLWDEQDLFFYDVLHHPDGQNEPVRLRSIVGLMPLFAVLVLEQREHEGLAGLRERLLGFMHHRPDLAKLVSRWNEPGQGNRLLLALLRGERTKDLLRRMLDDNEFLSAFGVRSLSKAFAEQPLALKMNGDTLCASYQPGESDSRLYGGNSNWRGPLWMPVNYMLIESLREFHRYYADNFSVEYPTGSGYLSSLEEVADSLSARLTRLFLRDENGLRPSMAGYAQLEADPASRDLVLFHEYFHGETGRGLGASHQTGWSALVALLLQPRI
;
A
#
# COMPACT_ATOMS: atom_id res chain seq x y z
N MET A 1 -29.18 -16.47 31.18
CA MET A 1 -28.51 -16.93 29.96
C MET A 1 -27.02 -16.75 30.19
N THR A 2 -26.30 -17.85 30.40
CA THR A 2 -24.84 -17.84 30.52
C THR A 2 -24.26 -17.33 29.20
N ALA A 3 -23.55 -16.22 29.22
CA ALA A 3 -22.84 -15.70 28.06
C ALA A 3 -21.95 -16.82 27.50
N VAL A 4 -22.20 -17.21 26.25
CA VAL A 4 -21.27 -18.08 25.52
C VAL A 4 -19.94 -17.33 25.48
N PRO A 5 -18.82 -17.92 25.93
CA PRO A 5 -17.53 -17.27 25.84
C PRO A 5 -17.26 -16.94 24.37
N ALA A 6 -16.88 -15.69 24.10
CA ALA A 6 -16.62 -15.24 22.73
C ALA A 6 -15.46 -16.04 22.13
N THR A 7 -15.65 -16.55 20.91
CA THR A 7 -14.61 -17.26 20.17
C THR A 7 -13.47 -16.30 19.88
N ARG A 8 -12.24 -16.61 20.30
CA ARG A 8 -11.07 -15.79 19.97
C ARG A 8 -10.69 -16.02 18.52
N LEU A 9 -10.12 -15.00 17.87
CA LEU A 9 -9.71 -15.05 16.46
C LEU A 9 -8.86 -16.29 16.13
N LEU A 10 -7.87 -16.60 16.98
CA LEU A 10 -6.97 -17.76 16.82
C LEU A 10 -7.64 -19.13 17.06
N ASP A 11 -8.83 -19.17 17.70
CA ASP A 11 -9.55 -20.41 17.95
C ASP A 11 -10.42 -20.84 16.74
N THR A 12 -10.64 -19.93 15.79
CA THR A 12 -11.36 -20.22 14.53
C THR A 12 -10.56 -21.15 13.62
N ILE A 13 -11.23 -21.79 12.64
CA ILE A 13 -10.56 -22.67 11.67
C ILE A 13 -9.48 -21.91 10.89
N GLU A 14 -9.76 -20.67 10.50
CA GLU A 14 -8.78 -19.83 9.82
C GLU A 14 -7.62 -19.46 10.76
N GLY A 15 -7.91 -19.05 11.99
CA GLY A 15 -6.88 -18.74 13.00
C GLY A 15 -5.92 -19.91 13.24
N GLN A 16 -6.42 -21.15 13.21
CA GLN A 16 -5.59 -22.36 13.33
C GLN A 16 -4.64 -22.55 12.14
N ARG A 17 -5.01 -22.11 10.92
CA ARG A 17 -4.12 -22.16 9.74
C ARG A 17 -2.95 -21.21 9.84
N LEU A 18 -3.08 -20.16 10.65
CA LEU A 18 -2.03 -19.16 10.88
C LEU A 18 -1.01 -19.59 11.94
N ALA A 19 -1.18 -20.77 12.54
CA ALA A 19 -0.16 -21.37 13.39
C ALA A 19 1.15 -21.52 12.61
N PRO A 20 2.33 -21.18 13.19
CA PRO A 20 3.60 -21.12 12.47
C PRO A 20 3.97 -22.38 11.66
N GLN A 21 3.55 -23.56 12.13
CA GLN A 21 3.82 -24.85 11.49
C GLN A 21 3.04 -25.08 10.18
N ASP A 22 1.88 -24.44 10.01
CA ASP A 22 0.97 -24.65 8.88
C ASP A 22 0.84 -23.42 7.98
N ALA A 23 1.08 -22.21 8.52
CA ALA A 23 0.90 -20.95 7.80
C ALA A 23 1.66 -20.90 6.48
N GLU A 24 2.94 -21.28 6.47
CA GLU A 24 3.76 -21.27 5.26
C GLU A 24 3.25 -22.26 4.19
N ARG A 25 2.70 -23.40 4.60
CA ARG A 25 2.11 -24.36 3.66
C ARG A 25 0.87 -23.77 3.01
N TRP A 26 -0.02 -23.18 3.80
CA TRP A 26 -1.21 -22.52 3.25
C TRP A 26 -0.84 -21.34 2.36
N ARG A 27 0.17 -20.56 2.71
CA ARG A 27 0.66 -19.43 1.91
C ARG A 27 1.47 -19.83 0.68
N GLU A 28 1.70 -21.13 0.43
CA GLU A 28 2.36 -21.55 -0.81
C GLU A 28 1.59 -21.07 -2.04
N TRP A 29 0.26 -21.03 -1.95
CA TRP A 29 -0.65 -20.58 -3.01
C TRP A 29 -1.51 -19.39 -2.58
N GLY A 30 -1.48 -18.32 -3.37
CA GLY A 30 -2.15 -17.05 -3.07
C GLY A 30 -2.31 -16.16 -4.31
N PRO A 31 -2.92 -14.97 -4.15
CA PRO A 31 -3.15 -14.02 -5.24
C PRO A 31 -1.87 -13.27 -5.64
N TYR A 32 -0.78 -13.97 -5.94
CA TYR A 32 0.56 -13.39 -6.04
C TYR A 32 0.91 -12.79 -7.40
N LEU A 33 -0.06 -12.66 -8.30
CA LEU A 33 0.08 -11.95 -9.56
C LEU A 33 -0.17 -10.46 -9.35
N SER A 34 0.51 -9.64 -10.14
CA SER A 34 0.14 -8.23 -10.27
C SER A 34 -1.14 -8.11 -11.12
N GLU A 35 -1.88 -7.02 -10.96
CA GLU A 35 -2.91 -6.65 -11.93
C GLU A 35 -2.27 -5.91 -13.14
N ARG A 36 -1.04 -5.41 -12.98
CA ARG A 36 -0.19 -4.84 -14.03
C ARG A 36 1.28 -5.18 -13.84
N GLN A 37 1.90 -5.83 -14.84
CA GLN A 37 3.36 -6.05 -14.90
C GLN A 37 4.04 -5.21 -15.99
N TRP A 38 3.31 -4.82 -17.03
CA TRP A 38 3.79 -3.93 -18.09
C TRP A 38 4.03 -2.49 -17.57
N GLY A 39 4.95 -1.74 -18.19
CA GLY A 39 5.28 -0.38 -17.78
C GLY A 39 5.99 -0.27 -16.42
N THR A 40 6.64 -1.34 -15.93
CA THR A 40 7.39 -1.34 -14.66
C THR A 40 8.88 -1.15 -14.89
N VAL A 41 9.62 -0.61 -13.91
CA VAL A 41 11.08 -0.37 -14.05
C VAL A 41 11.83 -1.68 -14.23
N ARG A 42 11.43 -2.74 -13.53
CA ARG A 42 12.04 -4.06 -13.67
C ARG A 42 11.89 -4.63 -15.09
N GLU A 43 10.80 -4.33 -15.79
CA GLU A 43 10.61 -4.73 -17.20
C GLU A 43 11.23 -3.77 -18.22
N ASP A 44 11.84 -2.67 -17.77
CA ASP A 44 12.44 -1.65 -18.63
C ASP A 44 13.87 -2.02 -19.07
N TYR A 45 14.07 -2.13 -20.38
CA TYR A 45 15.38 -2.32 -21.00
C TYR A 45 15.68 -1.25 -22.08
N SER A 46 15.03 -0.09 -21.98
CA SER A 46 15.28 1.08 -22.83
C SER A 46 16.63 1.75 -22.53
N ALA A 47 17.06 2.63 -23.44
CA ALA A 47 18.29 3.41 -23.27
C ALA A 47 18.09 4.70 -22.45
N ASP A 48 16.85 5.20 -22.37
CA ASP A 48 16.46 6.46 -21.74
C ASP A 48 15.69 6.29 -20.42
N GLY A 49 15.30 5.06 -20.09
CA GLY A 49 14.58 4.75 -18.86
C GLY A 49 13.08 4.99 -18.96
N ASP A 50 12.50 5.06 -20.17
CA ASP A 50 11.05 5.18 -20.33
C ASP A 50 10.38 3.79 -20.29
N ALA A 51 10.11 3.31 -19.07
CA ALA A 51 9.49 2.01 -18.84
C ALA A 51 8.13 1.86 -19.51
N TRP A 52 7.32 2.93 -19.54
CA TRP A 52 5.97 2.92 -20.10
C TRP A 52 5.99 2.78 -21.62
N ALA A 53 6.84 3.53 -22.31
CA ALA A 53 7.01 3.43 -23.75
C ALA A 53 7.73 2.13 -24.17
N TYR A 54 8.64 1.61 -23.34
CA TYR A 54 9.42 0.42 -23.65
C TYR A 54 8.60 -0.87 -23.66
N PHE A 55 7.73 -1.05 -22.65
CA PHE A 55 6.86 -2.22 -22.54
C PHE A 55 5.42 -1.78 -22.23
N PRO A 56 4.70 -1.20 -23.21
CA PRO A 56 3.33 -0.71 -23.04
C PRO A 56 2.32 -1.85 -22.97
N HIS A 57 1.10 -1.52 -22.53
CA HIS A 57 -0.05 -2.44 -22.49
C HIS A 57 -0.28 -3.20 -23.81
N GLU A 58 -0.05 -2.56 -24.96
CA GLU A 58 -0.24 -3.22 -26.26
C GLU A 58 0.66 -4.46 -26.43
N GLN A 59 1.89 -4.41 -25.92
CA GLN A 59 2.83 -5.52 -26.02
C GLN A 59 2.53 -6.63 -24.99
N ALA A 60 1.82 -6.34 -23.90
CA ALA A 60 1.57 -7.25 -22.76
C ALA A 60 1.00 -8.62 -23.16
N ARG A 61 0.13 -8.66 -24.18
CA ARG A 61 -0.46 -9.90 -24.69
C ARG A 61 0.52 -10.75 -25.50
N SER A 62 1.50 -10.11 -26.15
CA SER A 62 2.40 -10.72 -27.12
C SER A 62 3.84 -10.88 -26.61
N ARG A 63 4.20 -10.28 -25.47
CA ARG A 63 5.54 -10.32 -24.89
C ARG A 63 5.53 -11.02 -23.54
N ALA A 64 6.44 -11.98 -23.35
CA ALA A 64 6.64 -12.63 -22.06
C ALA A 64 7.31 -11.69 -21.06
N TYR A 65 6.90 -11.77 -19.79
CA TYR A 65 7.49 -11.00 -18.69
C TYR A 65 8.72 -11.70 -18.13
N ARG A 66 9.70 -10.91 -17.69
CA ARG A 66 10.93 -11.44 -17.11
C ARG A 66 10.86 -11.57 -15.59
N TRP A 67 10.25 -10.59 -14.93
CA TRP A 67 10.37 -10.34 -13.50
C TRP A 67 9.08 -10.61 -12.72
N GLY A 68 8.07 -11.18 -13.38
CA GLY A 68 6.78 -11.49 -12.76
C GLY A 68 5.79 -11.98 -13.81
N GLU A 69 4.51 -11.94 -13.46
CA GLU A 69 3.37 -12.10 -14.37
C GLU A 69 2.23 -11.19 -13.88
N ASP A 70 1.35 -10.82 -14.81
CA ASP A 70 0.05 -10.21 -14.52
C ASP A 70 -1.10 -11.10 -14.98
N GLY A 71 -2.29 -10.85 -14.43
CA GLY A 71 -3.50 -11.50 -14.86
C GLY A 71 -4.71 -11.17 -14.00
N LEU A 72 -5.86 -11.00 -14.64
CA LEU A 72 -7.12 -10.69 -13.99
C LEU A 72 -7.49 -11.80 -12.99
N ALA A 73 -7.74 -11.41 -11.74
CA ALA A 73 -8.04 -12.31 -10.63
C ALA A 73 -6.96 -13.38 -10.44
N GLY A 74 -5.68 -13.00 -10.61
CA GLY A 74 -4.57 -13.92 -10.67
C GLY A 74 -4.29 -14.69 -9.37
N PHE A 75 -3.83 -15.94 -9.49
CA PHE A 75 -3.48 -16.80 -8.36
C PHE A 75 -2.32 -17.73 -8.74
N SER A 76 -1.33 -17.92 -7.87
CA SER A 76 -0.15 -18.74 -8.18
C SER A 76 0.48 -19.38 -6.96
N ASP A 77 1.43 -20.28 -7.18
CA ASP A 77 2.43 -20.54 -6.15
C ASP A 77 3.28 -19.29 -5.89
N LYS A 78 3.95 -19.24 -4.74
CA LYS A 78 4.75 -18.09 -4.31
C LYS A 78 5.92 -17.76 -5.23
N ALA A 79 6.36 -18.69 -6.08
CA ALA A 79 7.43 -18.49 -7.05
C ALA A 79 6.89 -18.21 -8.46
N GLN A 80 5.56 -18.11 -8.62
CA GLN A 80 4.84 -17.96 -9.89
C GLN A 80 5.21 -19.03 -10.94
N ARG A 81 5.61 -20.24 -10.53
CA ARG A 81 5.93 -21.30 -11.49
C ARG A 81 4.70 -21.69 -12.30
N TRP A 82 3.55 -21.73 -11.63
CA TRP A 82 2.24 -21.93 -12.22
C TRP A 82 1.32 -20.77 -11.84
N CYS A 83 0.78 -20.11 -12.85
CA CYS A 83 -0.10 -18.96 -12.73
C CYS A 83 -1.50 -19.32 -13.25
N LEU A 84 -2.52 -19.03 -12.46
CA LEU A 84 -3.93 -19.12 -12.78
C LEU A 84 -4.49 -17.71 -12.95
N GLY A 85 -5.49 -17.56 -13.82
CA GLY A 85 -6.16 -16.28 -14.02
C GLY A 85 -7.40 -16.43 -14.88
N LEU A 86 -8.09 -15.32 -15.11
CA LEU A 86 -9.31 -15.26 -15.92
C LEU A 86 -9.06 -14.49 -17.21
N ALA A 87 -9.62 -14.99 -18.32
CA ALA A 87 -9.84 -14.18 -19.51
C ALA A 87 -11.33 -14.18 -19.90
N LEU A 88 -11.80 -13.05 -20.41
CA LEU A 88 -13.18 -12.82 -20.83
C LEU A 88 -13.23 -12.24 -22.24
N TRP A 89 -14.31 -12.53 -22.97
CA TRP A 89 -14.60 -11.86 -24.24
C TRP A 89 -16.11 -11.81 -24.50
N ASN A 90 -16.64 -10.60 -24.62
CA ASN A 90 -18.06 -10.32 -24.91
C ASN A 90 -18.44 -10.49 -26.39
N GLU A 91 -17.58 -11.14 -27.19
CA GLU A 91 -17.69 -11.29 -28.65
C GLU A 91 -17.60 -9.98 -29.46
N ARG A 92 -17.17 -8.89 -28.82
CA ARG A 92 -17.09 -7.55 -29.41
C ARG A 92 -15.78 -6.82 -29.14
N ASP A 93 -15.15 -7.08 -28.00
CA ASP A 93 -13.86 -6.49 -27.65
C ASP A 93 -12.78 -6.84 -28.68
N ALA A 94 -11.87 -5.90 -28.93
CA ALA A 94 -10.76 -6.07 -29.85
C ALA A 94 -9.66 -7.01 -29.33
N ILE A 95 -9.68 -7.34 -28.03
CA ILE A 95 -8.74 -8.23 -27.35
C ILE A 95 -9.47 -9.05 -26.27
N LEU A 96 -8.88 -10.16 -25.85
CA LEU A 96 -9.30 -10.84 -24.62
C LEU A 96 -9.04 -9.94 -23.42
N LYS A 97 -10.04 -9.83 -22.54
CA LYS A 97 -9.90 -9.19 -21.23
C LYS A 97 -9.26 -10.18 -20.26
N GLU A 98 -7.92 -10.26 -20.30
CA GLU A 98 -7.11 -11.12 -19.41
C GLU A 98 -6.27 -10.32 -18.40
N ARG A 99 -6.31 -8.99 -18.48
CA ARG A 99 -5.64 -8.04 -17.61
C ARG A 99 -6.39 -6.70 -17.60
N LEU A 100 -6.26 -5.95 -16.53
CA LEU A 100 -6.90 -4.64 -16.40
C LEU A 100 -6.22 -3.61 -17.30
N PHE A 101 -7.04 -2.78 -17.94
CA PHE A 101 -6.57 -1.68 -18.78
C PHE A 101 -6.55 -0.37 -17.99
N GLY A 102 -5.60 0.50 -18.32
CA GLY A 102 -5.53 1.86 -17.80
C GLY A 102 -4.49 2.68 -18.55
N LEU A 103 -4.32 3.91 -18.09
CA LEU A 103 -3.50 4.94 -18.72
C LEU A 103 -2.13 5.02 -18.06
N SER A 104 -1.11 5.31 -18.85
CA SER A 104 0.21 5.73 -18.34
C SER A 104 0.18 7.18 -17.83
N ASN A 105 1.22 7.58 -17.09
CA ASN A 105 1.40 8.95 -16.60
C ASN A 105 1.28 10.05 -17.68
N ALA A 106 1.64 9.73 -18.93
CA ALA A 106 1.56 10.67 -20.05
C ALA A 106 0.16 10.72 -20.70
N GLU A 107 -0.63 9.66 -20.56
CA GLU A 107 -1.95 9.52 -21.17
C GLU A 107 -3.07 10.08 -20.28
N GLY A 108 -2.95 9.95 -18.96
CA GLY A 108 -3.90 10.56 -18.03
C GLY A 108 -3.71 12.07 -17.89
N ASN A 109 -4.81 12.78 -17.67
CA ASN A 109 -4.76 14.20 -17.34
C ASN A 109 -4.13 14.42 -15.96
N HIS A 110 -4.37 13.51 -15.01
CA HIS A 110 -3.77 13.54 -13.66
C HIS A 110 -2.69 12.47 -13.40
N GLY A 111 -2.55 11.44 -14.24
CA GLY A 111 -1.42 10.50 -14.13
C GLY A 111 -1.80 9.08 -14.55
N GLU A 112 -1.21 8.11 -13.86
CA GLU A 112 -1.63 6.70 -13.94
C GLU A 112 -3.08 6.55 -13.45
N ASP A 113 -3.85 5.72 -14.16
CA ASP A 113 -5.29 5.66 -13.97
C ASP A 113 -5.90 4.38 -14.57
N VAL A 114 -6.39 3.48 -13.71
CA VAL A 114 -7.04 2.22 -14.13
C VAL A 114 -8.48 2.47 -14.59
N LYS A 115 -8.83 2.07 -15.82
CA LYS A 115 -10.14 2.37 -16.44
C LYS A 115 -11.14 1.23 -16.33
N GLU A 116 -11.07 0.47 -15.24
CA GLU A 116 -11.79 -0.78 -15.06
C GLU A 116 -12.52 -0.81 -13.71
N LEU A 117 -13.63 -1.54 -13.65
CA LEU A 117 -14.44 -1.65 -12.43
C LEU A 117 -14.26 -3.03 -11.79
N TYR A 118 -13.47 -3.08 -10.72
CA TYR A 118 -13.19 -4.30 -9.97
C TYR A 118 -13.17 -4.02 -8.46
N PHE A 119 -13.41 -5.04 -7.65
CA PHE A 119 -13.53 -4.91 -6.20
C PHE A 119 -13.00 -6.15 -5.48
N PHE A 120 -12.14 -5.94 -4.49
CA PHE A 120 -11.69 -7.00 -3.58
C PHE A 120 -12.70 -7.17 -2.45
N VAL A 121 -13.61 -8.12 -2.62
CA VAL A 121 -14.81 -8.25 -1.78
C VAL A 121 -14.54 -9.08 -0.52
N ASP A 122 -13.66 -10.07 -0.59
CA ASP A 122 -13.40 -10.97 0.53
C ASP A 122 -12.05 -11.69 0.43
N GLY A 123 -11.55 -12.16 1.57
CA GLY A 123 -10.33 -12.96 1.66
C GLY A 123 -9.98 -13.31 3.10
N VAL A 124 -9.20 -14.37 3.30
CA VAL A 124 -8.62 -14.74 4.60
C VAL A 124 -7.10 -14.90 4.51
N PRO A 125 -6.32 -14.71 5.60
CA PRO A 125 -4.86 -14.60 5.50
C PRO A 125 -4.13 -15.85 5.00
N SER A 126 -4.70 -17.04 5.20
CA SER A 126 -4.21 -18.29 4.63
C SER A 126 -4.51 -18.46 3.15
N HIS A 127 -5.27 -17.53 2.56
CA HIS A 127 -5.83 -17.57 1.21
C HIS A 127 -6.74 -18.79 0.95
N ALA A 128 -7.22 -19.46 2.01
CA ALA A 128 -8.12 -20.60 1.91
C ALA A 128 -9.46 -20.25 1.24
N TYR A 129 -9.85 -18.98 1.32
CA TYR A 129 -10.96 -18.37 0.60
C TYR A 129 -10.55 -16.98 0.12
N MET A 130 -10.85 -16.64 -1.12
CA MET A 130 -10.69 -15.30 -1.68
C MET A 130 -11.85 -15.02 -2.63
N ARG A 131 -12.35 -13.78 -2.67
CA ARG A 131 -13.41 -13.35 -3.61
C ARG A 131 -13.17 -11.94 -4.12
N MET A 132 -13.27 -11.79 -5.44
CA MET A 132 -13.33 -10.48 -6.08
C MET A 132 -14.50 -10.40 -7.08
N LEU A 133 -14.87 -9.18 -7.43
CA LEU A 133 -15.87 -8.87 -8.44
C LEU A 133 -15.22 -8.04 -9.54
N TYR A 134 -15.51 -8.36 -10.80
CA TYR A 134 -15.19 -7.56 -11.97
C TYR A 134 -16.47 -7.25 -12.74
N LYS A 135 -16.71 -6.01 -13.14
CA LYS A 135 -17.88 -5.61 -13.93
C LYS A 135 -17.47 -5.44 -15.39
N TYR A 136 -17.99 -6.30 -16.28
CA TYR A 136 -17.56 -6.37 -17.68
C TYR A 136 -18.70 -5.96 -18.63
N PRO A 137 -18.54 -4.93 -19.49
CA PRO A 137 -19.61 -4.42 -20.33
C PRO A 137 -20.02 -5.39 -21.45
N HIS A 138 -21.29 -5.29 -21.87
CA HIS A 138 -21.81 -5.99 -23.05
C HIS A 138 -21.30 -5.38 -24.35
N ALA A 139 -21.02 -4.08 -24.36
CA ALA A 139 -20.45 -3.38 -25.51
C ALA A 139 -18.94 -3.61 -25.58
N ALA A 140 -18.36 -3.40 -26.76
CA ALA A 140 -16.91 -3.40 -26.91
C ALA A 140 -16.28 -2.38 -25.95
N PHE A 141 -15.23 -2.78 -25.26
CA PHE A 141 -14.52 -1.93 -24.31
C PHE A 141 -13.92 -0.70 -25.03
N PRO A 142 -14.15 0.52 -24.55
CA PRO A 142 -13.90 1.76 -25.31
C PRO A 142 -12.45 2.27 -25.19
N TYR A 143 -11.44 1.42 -25.45
CA TYR A 143 -10.01 1.76 -25.27
C TYR A 143 -9.58 3.08 -25.93
N ALA A 144 -9.92 3.25 -27.21
CA ALA A 144 -9.50 4.42 -27.99
C ALA A 144 -10.19 5.71 -27.54
N ASP A 145 -11.43 5.63 -27.05
CA ASP A 145 -12.18 6.77 -26.53
C ASP A 145 -11.59 7.24 -25.20
N LEU A 146 -11.32 6.29 -24.29
CA LEU A 146 -10.68 6.55 -23.00
C LEU A 146 -9.33 7.24 -23.16
N ILE A 147 -8.47 6.76 -24.08
CA ILE A 147 -7.17 7.39 -24.36
C ILE A 147 -7.37 8.79 -24.97
N ALA A 148 -8.20 8.89 -26.01
CA ALA A 148 -8.32 10.12 -26.79
C ALA A 148 -8.96 11.27 -26.00
N GLU A 149 -9.95 10.98 -25.15
CA GLU A 149 -10.63 12.00 -24.37
C GLU A 149 -9.79 12.43 -23.16
N ASN A 150 -9.15 11.52 -22.42
CA ASN A 150 -8.23 11.91 -21.34
C ASN A 150 -7.05 12.75 -21.85
N ALA A 151 -6.52 12.43 -23.04
CA ALA A 151 -5.47 13.24 -23.67
C ALA A 151 -5.92 14.67 -24.07
N ARG A 152 -7.23 14.92 -24.22
CA ARG A 152 -7.77 16.27 -24.49
C ARG A 152 -8.01 17.07 -23.22
N ARG A 153 -8.23 16.40 -22.09
CA ARG A 153 -8.54 17.03 -20.80
C ARG A 153 -7.30 17.68 -20.19
N GLY A 154 -7.52 18.82 -19.54
CA GLY A 154 -6.48 19.50 -18.76
C GLY A 154 -6.53 19.12 -17.28
N LEU A 155 -5.61 19.70 -16.51
CA LEU A 155 -5.56 19.55 -15.04
C LEU A 155 -6.76 20.18 -14.32
N GLY A 156 -7.53 21.04 -15.01
CA GLY A 156 -8.76 21.62 -14.46
C GLY A 156 -10.00 20.74 -14.64
N ASP A 157 -9.90 19.69 -15.44
CA ASP A 157 -10.99 18.76 -15.73
C ASP A 157 -10.88 17.52 -14.84
N ALA A 158 -12.01 16.90 -14.52
CA ALA A 158 -12.02 15.58 -13.88
C ALA A 158 -11.50 14.51 -14.85
N GLU A 159 -11.04 13.38 -14.33
CA GLU A 159 -10.70 12.19 -15.14
C GLU A 159 -11.92 11.72 -15.94
N TYR A 160 -11.71 11.19 -17.15
CA TYR A 160 -12.76 10.56 -17.94
C TYR A 160 -12.75 9.06 -17.69
N GLU A 161 -13.81 8.57 -17.05
CA GLU A 161 -13.93 7.19 -16.58
C GLU A 161 -14.75 6.31 -17.51
N ILE A 162 -14.62 4.99 -17.35
CA ILE A 162 -15.41 4.04 -18.15
C ILE A 162 -16.92 4.23 -17.99
N LEU A 163 -17.37 4.69 -16.82
CA LEU A 163 -18.79 5.00 -16.58
C LEU A 163 -19.29 6.19 -17.42
N ASP A 164 -18.40 7.10 -17.83
CA ASP A 164 -18.76 8.27 -18.64
C ASP A 164 -18.95 7.94 -20.13
N THR A 165 -18.44 6.78 -20.57
CA THR A 165 -18.53 6.34 -21.98
C THR A 165 -19.91 5.83 -22.39
N GLY A 166 -20.80 5.62 -21.42
CA GLY A 166 -22.15 5.09 -21.62
C GLY A 166 -22.23 3.56 -21.75
N VAL A 167 -21.11 2.82 -21.74
CA VAL A 167 -21.13 1.34 -21.92
C VAL A 167 -21.78 0.57 -20.78
N PHE A 168 -22.02 1.22 -19.63
CA PHE A 168 -22.71 0.69 -18.46
C PHE A 168 -24.19 1.11 -18.35
N GLU A 169 -24.67 1.99 -19.23
CA GLU A 169 -26.06 2.45 -19.23
C GLU A 169 -27.05 1.28 -19.35
N ASP A 170 -28.24 1.44 -18.74
CA ASP A 170 -29.30 0.43 -18.69
C ASP A 170 -28.85 -0.95 -18.14
N ASN A 171 -27.83 -0.95 -17.30
CA ASN A 171 -27.21 -2.17 -16.74
C ASN A 171 -26.68 -3.13 -17.82
N HIS A 172 -26.17 -2.63 -18.95
CA HIS A 172 -25.58 -3.43 -20.03
C HIS A 172 -24.19 -4.00 -19.68
N TYR A 173 -24.10 -4.75 -18.61
CA TYR A 173 -22.87 -5.39 -18.15
C TYR A 173 -23.15 -6.72 -17.44
N CYS A 174 -22.10 -7.51 -17.30
CA CYS A 174 -22.07 -8.70 -16.47
C CYS A 174 -21.29 -8.41 -15.19
N ASP A 175 -21.85 -8.79 -14.04
CA ASP A 175 -21.06 -9.00 -12.84
C ASP A 175 -20.33 -10.35 -12.98
N VAL A 176 -19.00 -10.34 -12.89
CA VAL A 176 -18.15 -11.53 -12.94
C VAL A 176 -17.50 -11.70 -11.57
N THR A 177 -18.06 -12.58 -10.75
CA THR A 177 -17.51 -12.92 -9.44
C THR A 177 -16.51 -14.05 -9.59
N VAL A 178 -15.27 -13.84 -9.13
CA VAL A 178 -14.22 -14.86 -9.08
C VAL A 178 -13.95 -15.22 -7.63
N GLU A 179 -14.04 -16.51 -7.33
CA GLU A 179 -13.77 -17.05 -6.00
C GLU A 179 -12.71 -18.14 -6.08
N TYR A 180 -11.75 -18.08 -5.16
CA TYR A 180 -10.82 -19.16 -4.89
C TYR A 180 -11.17 -19.86 -3.59
N ALA A 181 -11.08 -21.19 -3.59
CA ALA A 181 -11.23 -22.02 -2.41
C ALA A 181 -10.17 -23.12 -2.42
N LYS A 182 -9.48 -23.31 -1.30
CA LYS A 182 -8.49 -24.38 -1.15
C LYS A 182 -9.06 -25.54 -0.36
N HIS A 183 -9.04 -26.75 -0.91
CA HIS A 183 -9.42 -27.94 -0.14
C HIS A 183 -8.30 -28.32 0.85
N GLN A 184 -7.07 -28.36 0.33
CA GLN A 184 -5.79 -28.51 1.01
C GLN A 184 -4.86 -27.37 0.57
N PRO A 185 -3.71 -27.14 1.22
CA PRO A 185 -2.78 -26.06 0.85
C PRO A 185 -2.40 -26.01 -0.65
N ASP A 186 -2.40 -27.15 -1.32
CA ASP A 186 -2.00 -27.37 -2.72
C ASP A 186 -3.14 -27.89 -3.62
N ASP A 187 -4.41 -27.83 -3.19
CA ASP A 187 -5.58 -28.24 -3.99
C ASP A 187 -6.52 -27.05 -4.18
N ILE A 188 -6.39 -26.41 -5.35
CA ILE A 188 -6.94 -25.08 -5.64
C ILE A 188 -8.18 -25.20 -6.50
N PHE A 189 -9.27 -24.58 -6.06
CA PHE A 189 -10.49 -24.43 -6.85
C PHE A 189 -10.71 -22.96 -7.19
N MET A 190 -11.15 -22.72 -8.41
CA MET A 190 -11.66 -21.44 -8.89
C MET A 190 -13.13 -21.62 -9.27
N ARG A 191 -14.00 -20.71 -8.83
CA ARG A 191 -15.39 -20.58 -9.27
C ARG A 191 -15.54 -19.22 -9.93
N VAL A 192 -16.00 -19.22 -11.18
CA VAL A 192 -16.38 -17.99 -11.88
C VAL A 192 -17.89 -18.00 -12.02
N THR A 193 -18.55 -17.00 -11.44
CA THR A 193 -19.99 -16.80 -11.56
C THR A 193 -20.24 -15.54 -12.36
N VAL A 194 -20.88 -15.69 -13.51
CA VAL A 194 -21.28 -14.58 -14.38
C VAL A 194 -22.76 -14.32 -14.15
N HIS A 195 -23.12 -13.07 -13.91
CA HIS A 195 -24.51 -12.63 -13.78
C HIS A 195 -24.75 -11.48 -14.77
N ASN A 196 -25.61 -11.72 -15.75
CA ASN A 196 -26.06 -10.68 -16.68
C ASN A 196 -26.96 -9.70 -15.93
N ARG A 197 -26.53 -8.45 -15.77
CA ARG A 197 -27.28 -7.42 -15.02
C ARG A 197 -28.34 -6.73 -15.87
N SER A 198 -28.31 -6.93 -17.18
CA SER A 198 -29.30 -6.39 -18.11
C SER A 198 -30.54 -7.27 -18.18
N ALA A 199 -31.66 -6.68 -18.58
CA ALA A 199 -32.84 -7.41 -19.02
C ALA A 199 -32.66 -8.06 -20.42
N GLN A 200 -31.66 -7.63 -21.20
CA GLN A 200 -31.37 -8.19 -22.52
C GLN A 200 -30.47 -9.42 -22.42
N PRO A 201 -30.65 -10.44 -23.28
CA PRO A 201 -29.73 -11.57 -23.33
C PRO A 201 -28.35 -11.14 -23.81
N THR A 202 -27.32 -11.86 -23.38
CA THR A 202 -25.93 -11.63 -23.77
C THR A 202 -25.18 -12.94 -23.97
N ARG A 203 -24.07 -12.88 -24.71
CA ARG A 203 -23.14 -14.00 -24.88
C ARG A 203 -21.79 -13.58 -24.33
N LEU A 204 -21.16 -14.48 -23.57
CA LEU A 204 -19.86 -14.23 -22.98
C LEU A 204 -19.00 -15.48 -23.11
N GLN A 205 -17.82 -15.32 -23.68
CA GLN A 205 -16.78 -16.34 -23.63
C GLN A 205 -16.01 -16.18 -22.32
N VAL A 206 -15.96 -17.24 -21.52
CA VAL A 206 -15.24 -17.26 -20.25
C VAL A 206 -14.14 -18.30 -20.34
N LEU A 207 -12.90 -17.86 -20.09
CA LEU A 207 -11.69 -18.64 -20.33
C LEU A 207 -10.78 -18.60 -19.09
N PRO A 208 -11.05 -19.40 -18.04
CA PRO A 208 -10.05 -19.61 -16.99
C PRO A 208 -8.78 -20.22 -17.57
N GLN A 209 -7.63 -19.69 -17.18
CA GLN A 209 -6.33 -20.04 -17.76
C GLN A 209 -5.37 -20.60 -16.71
N LEU A 210 -4.44 -21.44 -17.18
CA LEU A 210 -3.24 -21.86 -16.45
C LEU A 210 -2.03 -21.67 -17.37
N TRP A 211 -0.96 -21.07 -16.87
CA TRP A 211 0.30 -20.96 -17.60
C TRP A 211 1.52 -21.11 -16.70
N ALA A 212 2.62 -21.54 -17.28
CA ALA A 212 3.92 -21.43 -16.65
C ALA A 212 4.49 -20.03 -16.89
N ARG A 213 5.00 -19.38 -15.83
CA ARG A 213 5.80 -18.16 -16.02
C ARG A 213 7.01 -18.50 -16.88
N ASN A 214 7.28 -17.67 -17.88
CA ASN A 214 8.40 -17.91 -18.77
C ASN A 214 9.71 -17.57 -18.06
N ASP A 215 10.40 -18.57 -17.52
CA ASP A 215 11.77 -18.44 -17.01
C ASP A 215 12.82 -19.02 -17.98
N TRP A 216 12.38 -19.85 -18.94
CA TRP A 216 13.26 -20.59 -19.85
C TRP A 216 13.82 -19.76 -21.01
N SER A 217 13.20 -18.62 -21.34
CA SER A 217 13.69 -17.78 -22.46
C SER A 217 14.88 -16.90 -22.09
N TRP A 218 15.24 -16.81 -20.80
CA TRP A 218 16.19 -15.82 -20.28
C TRP A 218 17.57 -16.41 -19.99
N THR A 219 17.64 -17.73 -19.78
CA THR A 219 18.90 -18.45 -19.51
C THR A 219 19.07 -19.63 -20.47
N PHE A 220 20.32 -20.01 -20.74
CA PHE A 220 20.59 -21.15 -21.61
C PHE A 220 20.22 -22.47 -20.92
N ASP A 221 19.70 -23.43 -21.70
CA ASP A 221 19.40 -24.80 -21.26
C ASP A 221 18.39 -24.92 -20.10
N ALA A 222 17.57 -23.89 -19.86
CA ALA A 222 16.53 -23.93 -18.85
C ALA A 222 15.42 -24.95 -19.23
N PRO A 223 15.00 -25.83 -18.31
CA PRO A 223 14.00 -26.84 -18.59
C PRO A 223 12.60 -26.21 -18.74
N LYS A 224 12.01 -26.38 -19.92
CA LYS A 224 10.68 -25.87 -20.24
C LYS A 224 9.58 -26.74 -19.58
N PRO A 225 8.65 -26.15 -18.81
CA PRO A 225 7.46 -26.84 -18.30
C PRO A 225 6.53 -27.32 -19.41
N SER A 226 5.55 -28.18 -19.09
CA SER A 226 4.56 -28.62 -20.08
C SER A 226 3.15 -28.76 -19.51
N LEU A 227 2.18 -28.42 -20.34
CA LEU A 227 0.75 -28.67 -20.16
C LEU A 227 0.30 -29.58 -21.31
N THR A 228 -0.25 -30.75 -21.00
CA THR A 228 -0.69 -31.74 -22.01
C THR A 228 -2.10 -32.22 -21.72
N LEU A 229 -2.97 -32.28 -22.72
CA LEU A 229 -4.31 -32.84 -22.61
C LEU A 229 -4.25 -34.38 -22.47
N GLU A 230 -4.78 -34.91 -21.38
CA GLU A 230 -4.95 -36.33 -21.10
C GLU A 230 -6.43 -36.65 -20.84
N GLY A 231 -7.12 -37.13 -21.87
CA GLY A 231 -8.58 -37.32 -21.80
C GLY A 231 -9.32 -35.98 -21.75
N ASP A 232 -9.99 -35.71 -20.63
CA ASP A 232 -10.73 -34.47 -20.36
C ASP A 232 -9.99 -33.51 -19.39
N ARG A 233 -8.77 -33.87 -18.97
CA ARG A 233 -7.95 -33.12 -18.00
C ARG A 233 -6.63 -32.70 -18.63
N VAL A 234 -5.99 -31.67 -18.07
CA VAL A 234 -4.66 -31.25 -18.50
C VAL A 234 -3.65 -31.64 -17.43
N LEU A 235 -2.63 -32.40 -17.82
CA LEU A 235 -1.48 -32.71 -16.98
C LEU A 235 -0.46 -31.59 -17.08
N ALA A 236 -0.12 -31.02 -15.92
CA ALA A 236 0.90 -30.00 -15.74
C ALA A 236 2.16 -30.63 -15.15
N ARG A 237 3.29 -30.50 -15.86
CA ARG A 237 4.61 -30.96 -15.41
C ARG A 237 5.58 -29.79 -15.33
N HIS A 238 6.24 -29.67 -14.19
CA HIS A 238 7.27 -28.67 -13.95
C HIS A 238 8.47 -29.36 -13.28
N HIS A 239 9.68 -29.05 -13.71
CA HIS A 239 10.89 -29.79 -13.30
C HIS A 239 11.19 -29.73 -11.79
N GLU A 240 10.73 -28.69 -11.09
CA GLU A 240 10.86 -28.53 -9.62
C GLU A 240 9.59 -28.81 -8.81
N LEU A 241 8.47 -29.16 -9.44
CA LEU A 241 7.20 -29.38 -8.73
C LEU A 241 6.64 -30.76 -9.05
N ASP A 242 5.85 -31.32 -8.14
CA ASP A 242 5.10 -32.53 -8.41
C ASP A 242 4.09 -32.31 -9.56
N ASP A 243 3.81 -33.38 -10.31
CA ASP A 243 2.84 -33.40 -11.40
C ASP A 243 1.42 -33.09 -10.87
N ARG A 244 0.64 -32.33 -11.65
CA ARG A 244 -0.70 -31.86 -11.25
C ARG A 244 -1.71 -31.98 -12.38
N HIS A 245 -2.98 -32.16 -12.02
CA HIS A 245 -4.08 -32.12 -12.97
C HIS A 245 -4.86 -30.82 -12.85
N LEU A 246 -5.09 -30.21 -14.01
CA LEU A 246 -6.09 -29.17 -14.22
C LEU A 246 -7.37 -29.82 -14.77
N SER A 247 -8.52 -29.45 -14.22
CA SER A 247 -9.83 -29.86 -14.72
C SER A 247 -10.77 -28.66 -14.70
N ALA A 248 -11.69 -28.58 -15.65
CA ALA A 248 -12.68 -27.51 -15.71
C ALA A 248 -14.04 -28.05 -16.13
N TRP A 249 -15.12 -27.52 -15.57
CA TRP A 249 -16.48 -27.94 -15.88
C TRP A 249 -17.50 -26.83 -15.64
N GLY A 250 -18.60 -26.89 -16.39
CA GLY A 250 -19.72 -25.95 -16.32
C GLY A 250 -21.01 -26.64 -16.79
N ARG A 251 -22.01 -25.83 -17.16
CA ARG A 251 -23.24 -26.33 -17.80
C ARG A 251 -22.95 -26.93 -19.18
N ASP A 252 -22.13 -26.23 -19.97
CA ASP A 252 -21.74 -26.61 -21.32
C ASP A 252 -20.36 -27.28 -21.35
N GLY A 253 -20.03 -27.91 -22.48
CA GLY A 253 -18.74 -28.55 -22.68
C GLY A 253 -17.57 -27.57 -22.72
N VAL A 254 -16.40 -28.00 -22.25
CA VAL A 254 -15.17 -27.22 -22.28
C VAL A 254 -14.40 -27.44 -23.58
N GLN A 255 -13.90 -26.37 -24.20
CA GLN A 255 -12.91 -26.44 -25.26
C GLN A 255 -11.54 -26.07 -24.70
N TRP A 256 -10.57 -26.98 -24.74
CA TRP A 256 -9.20 -26.71 -24.32
C TRP A 256 -8.39 -26.07 -25.47
N LEU A 257 -7.77 -24.92 -25.20
CA LEU A 257 -6.94 -24.17 -26.16
C LEU A 257 -5.52 -24.05 -25.62
N PHE A 258 -4.50 -24.42 -26.40
CA PHE A 258 -3.11 -24.39 -25.96
C PHE A 258 -2.26 -23.43 -26.79
N CYS A 259 -1.35 -22.73 -26.14
CA CYS A 259 -0.26 -21.99 -26.79
C CYS A 259 1.00 -22.02 -25.90
N GLU A 260 2.04 -21.29 -26.32
CA GLU A 260 3.24 -21.11 -25.50
C GLU A 260 3.20 -19.76 -24.79
N ASN A 261 3.63 -19.65 -23.53
CA ASN A 261 3.84 -18.35 -22.87
C ASN A 261 5.16 -17.71 -23.37
N GLU A 262 5.34 -17.59 -24.70
CA GLU A 262 6.55 -17.07 -25.35
C GLU A 262 6.25 -15.79 -26.14
N SER A 263 7.25 -14.92 -26.24
CA SER A 263 7.15 -13.66 -26.97
C SER A 263 6.94 -13.89 -28.47
N ASN A 264 5.92 -13.25 -29.02
CA ASN A 264 5.65 -13.18 -30.45
C ASN A 264 6.49 -12.06 -31.09
N PHE A 265 7.76 -12.35 -31.40
CA PHE A 265 8.68 -11.34 -31.95
C PHE A 265 8.20 -10.72 -33.26
N ALA A 266 7.38 -11.42 -34.06
CA ALA A 266 6.85 -10.88 -35.30
C ALA A 266 5.93 -9.65 -35.06
N LYS A 267 5.12 -9.66 -34.00
CA LYS A 267 4.30 -8.51 -33.59
C LYS A 267 5.09 -7.44 -32.83
N LEU A 268 6.26 -7.78 -32.30
CA LEU A 268 7.12 -6.89 -31.52
C LEU A 268 8.25 -6.25 -32.35
N GLY A 269 8.18 -6.33 -33.69
CA GLY A 269 9.20 -5.77 -34.59
C GLY A 269 10.52 -6.54 -34.65
N GLY A 270 10.57 -7.74 -34.09
CA GLY A 270 11.72 -8.65 -34.10
C GLY A 270 11.67 -9.68 -35.24
N GLN A 271 12.66 -10.59 -35.25
CA GLN A 271 12.72 -11.67 -36.24
C GLN A 271 11.59 -12.70 -36.00
N PRO A 272 10.79 -13.05 -37.01
CA PRO A 272 9.73 -14.04 -36.84
C PRO A 272 10.26 -15.41 -36.43
N THR A 273 9.62 -16.00 -35.42
CA THR A 273 9.84 -17.39 -34.98
C THR A 273 8.59 -18.23 -35.25
N PRO A 274 8.66 -19.58 -35.20
CA PRO A 274 7.48 -20.42 -35.26
C PRO A 274 6.68 -20.39 -33.94
N GLY A 275 5.36 -20.20 -34.02
CA GLY A 275 4.45 -20.22 -32.88
C GLY A 275 3.91 -21.63 -32.53
N PRO A 276 2.78 -21.70 -31.78
CA PRO A 276 1.95 -20.61 -31.28
C PRO A 276 2.60 -19.86 -30.10
N PHE A 277 2.22 -18.60 -29.88
CA PHE A 277 2.81 -17.69 -28.89
C PHE A 277 1.83 -17.29 -27.78
N LYS A 278 2.24 -16.41 -26.86
CA LYS A 278 1.46 -15.99 -25.68
C LYS A 278 0.08 -15.44 -26.04
N ASP A 279 -0.01 -14.74 -27.17
CA ASP A 279 -1.23 -14.16 -27.74
C ASP A 279 -2.06 -15.15 -28.57
N GLY A 280 -1.60 -16.40 -28.74
CA GLY A 280 -2.26 -17.37 -29.60
C GLY A 280 -3.72 -17.66 -29.25
N ILE A 281 -4.06 -17.69 -27.95
CA ILE A 281 -5.45 -17.85 -27.51
C ILE A 281 -6.28 -16.61 -27.86
N ASN A 282 -5.71 -15.41 -27.76
CA ASN A 282 -6.36 -14.18 -28.19
C ASN A 282 -6.67 -14.22 -29.69
N ASP A 283 -5.66 -14.51 -30.51
CA ASP A 283 -5.78 -14.51 -31.97
C ASP A 283 -6.78 -15.59 -32.45
N TYR A 284 -6.80 -16.75 -31.79
CA TYR A 284 -7.79 -17.79 -32.10
C TYR A 284 -9.22 -17.38 -31.77
N VAL A 285 -9.45 -16.79 -30.58
CA VAL A 285 -10.79 -16.48 -30.09
C VAL A 285 -11.36 -15.22 -30.74
N VAL A 286 -10.54 -14.17 -30.83
CA VAL A 286 -10.94 -12.83 -31.28
C VAL A 286 -10.78 -12.67 -32.79
N GLU A 287 -9.65 -13.10 -33.36
CA GLU A 287 -9.33 -12.92 -34.79
C GLU A 287 -9.74 -14.14 -35.65
N GLY A 288 -10.00 -15.29 -35.01
CA GLY A 288 -10.39 -16.53 -35.68
C GLY A 288 -9.22 -17.32 -36.30
N ASP A 289 -7.97 -16.98 -35.99
CA ASP A 289 -6.80 -17.65 -36.54
C ASP A 289 -6.64 -19.08 -35.98
N GLN A 290 -7.02 -20.07 -36.79
CA GLN A 290 -6.93 -21.49 -36.42
C GLN A 290 -5.48 -21.98 -36.22
N GLY A 291 -4.49 -21.29 -36.82
CA GLY A 291 -3.07 -21.62 -36.70
C GLY A 291 -2.40 -21.06 -35.44
N ALA A 292 -3.08 -20.17 -34.71
CA ALA A 292 -2.54 -19.50 -33.54
C ALA A 292 -2.53 -20.36 -32.26
N ILE A 293 -3.10 -21.56 -32.30
CA ILE A 293 -3.15 -22.48 -31.15
C ILE A 293 -2.72 -23.91 -31.51
N ARG A 294 -2.45 -24.71 -30.48
CA ARG A 294 -2.36 -26.17 -30.54
C ARG A 294 -3.58 -26.80 -29.88
N GLY A 295 -3.90 -28.03 -30.28
CA GLY A 295 -5.07 -28.75 -29.77
C GLY A 295 -4.84 -29.54 -28.47
N ASN A 296 -3.60 -29.77 -28.07
CA ASN A 296 -3.30 -30.74 -27.01
C ASN A 296 -2.10 -30.45 -26.10
N ALA A 297 -1.23 -29.48 -26.41
CA ALA A 297 -0.06 -29.21 -25.59
C ALA A 297 0.52 -27.79 -25.75
N GLY A 298 1.15 -27.29 -24.69
CA GLY A 298 1.86 -26.01 -24.65
C GLY A 298 2.39 -25.67 -23.26
N THR A 299 2.64 -24.39 -23.00
CA THR A 299 2.98 -23.84 -21.67
C THR A 299 1.93 -22.88 -21.13
N LYS A 300 0.91 -22.56 -21.94
CA LYS A 300 -0.30 -21.82 -21.56
C LYS A 300 -1.53 -22.57 -22.10
N VAL A 301 -2.57 -22.67 -21.27
CA VAL A 301 -3.84 -23.31 -21.64
C VAL A 301 -5.03 -22.50 -21.14
N ALA A 302 -6.11 -22.48 -21.91
CA ALA A 302 -7.41 -21.95 -21.51
C ALA A 302 -8.52 -23.00 -21.59
N ALA A 303 -9.39 -23.03 -20.59
CA ALA A 303 -10.65 -23.74 -20.59
C ALA A 303 -11.75 -22.82 -21.14
N ARG A 304 -12.05 -22.88 -22.44
CA ARG A 304 -13.05 -22.00 -23.06
C ARG A 304 -14.47 -22.53 -22.86
N PHE A 305 -15.32 -21.67 -22.31
CA PHE A 305 -16.77 -21.85 -22.21
C PHE A 305 -17.49 -20.72 -22.95
N SER A 306 -18.53 -21.06 -23.72
CA SER A 306 -19.41 -20.08 -24.37
C SER A 306 -20.73 -20.02 -23.60
N LEU A 307 -20.96 -18.95 -22.84
CA LEU A 307 -22.15 -18.78 -22.03
C LEU A 307 -23.18 -18.00 -22.84
N GLU A 308 -24.38 -18.55 -22.93
CA GLU A 308 -25.57 -17.84 -23.40
C GLU A 308 -26.44 -17.55 -22.18
N LEU A 309 -26.59 -16.27 -21.85
CA LEU A 309 -27.29 -15.81 -20.66
C LEU A 309 -28.54 -15.03 -21.08
N ALA A 310 -29.70 -15.47 -20.62
CA ALA A 310 -30.90 -14.64 -20.65
C ALA A 310 -30.71 -13.38 -19.78
N GLY A 311 -31.60 -12.40 -19.93
CA GLY A 311 -31.60 -11.24 -19.05
C GLY A 311 -31.73 -11.67 -17.57
N LEU A 312 -30.93 -11.09 -16.69
CA LEU A 312 -30.89 -11.40 -15.25
C LEU A 312 -30.50 -12.85 -14.92
N GLU A 313 -30.02 -13.64 -15.90
CA GLU A 313 -29.54 -15.00 -15.66
C GLU A 313 -28.13 -14.98 -15.06
N SER A 314 -27.84 -15.96 -14.20
CA SER A 314 -26.50 -16.23 -13.73
C SER A 314 -26.11 -17.70 -13.94
N GLN A 315 -24.84 -17.91 -14.32
CA GLN A 315 -24.24 -19.24 -14.48
C GLN A 315 -22.87 -19.28 -13.82
N SER A 316 -22.51 -20.44 -13.26
CA SER A 316 -21.20 -20.68 -12.65
C SER A 316 -20.45 -21.80 -13.38
N LEU A 317 -19.14 -21.61 -13.51
CA LEU A 317 -18.18 -22.61 -13.97
C LEU A 317 -17.07 -22.78 -12.94
N TYR A 318 -16.37 -23.90 -13.04
CA TYR A 318 -15.39 -24.33 -12.06
C TYR A 318 -14.11 -24.78 -12.74
N LEU A 319 -12.99 -24.50 -12.09
CA LEU A 319 -11.68 -25.03 -12.41
C LEU A 319 -11.05 -25.58 -11.13
N ARG A 320 -10.31 -26.69 -11.25
CA ARG A 320 -9.56 -27.30 -10.16
C ARG A 320 -8.13 -27.58 -10.62
N PHE A 321 -7.14 -27.12 -9.87
CA PHE A 321 -5.74 -27.44 -10.05
C PHE A 321 -5.21 -28.18 -8.81
N ALA A 322 -4.97 -29.48 -8.95
CA ALA A 322 -4.76 -30.39 -7.83
C ALA A 322 -3.60 -31.36 -8.08
N PRO A 323 -2.97 -31.92 -7.03
CA PRO A 323 -2.01 -33.01 -7.17
C PRO A 323 -2.59 -34.20 -7.94
N VAL A 324 -1.76 -34.89 -8.73
CA VAL A 324 -2.19 -36.13 -9.38
C VAL A 324 -2.64 -37.15 -8.33
N GLY A 325 -3.81 -37.76 -8.54
CA GLY A 325 -4.40 -38.71 -7.60
C GLY A 325 -5.18 -38.10 -6.43
N ALA A 326 -5.35 -36.76 -6.40
CA ALA A 326 -6.19 -36.11 -5.39
C ALA A 326 -7.64 -36.65 -5.41
N PRO A 327 -8.29 -36.82 -4.24
CA PRO A 327 -9.64 -37.36 -4.17
C PRO A 327 -10.66 -36.42 -4.81
N GLU A 328 -11.82 -36.95 -5.18
CA GLU A 328 -12.94 -36.12 -5.62
C GLU A 328 -13.48 -35.25 -4.46
N VAL A 329 -13.74 -33.98 -4.76
CA VAL A 329 -14.25 -33.01 -3.79
C VAL A 329 -15.47 -32.34 -4.39
N ASN A 330 -16.54 -32.24 -3.61
CA ASN A 330 -17.71 -31.48 -4.02
C ASN A 330 -17.40 -29.98 -3.95
N ALA A 331 -17.12 -29.36 -5.10
CA ALA A 331 -16.71 -27.95 -5.18
C ALA A 331 -17.75 -27.01 -4.55
N ARG A 332 -19.06 -27.21 -4.81
CA ARG A 332 -20.12 -26.36 -4.22
C ARG A 332 -20.05 -26.37 -2.70
N LYS A 333 -19.97 -27.56 -2.10
CA LYS A 333 -19.86 -27.71 -0.65
C LYS A 333 -18.57 -27.08 -0.11
N LEU A 334 -17.46 -27.20 -0.84
CA LEU A 334 -16.19 -26.59 -0.45
C LEU A 334 -16.28 -25.06 -0.40
N PHE A 335 -16.83 -24.42 -1.44
CA PHE A 335 -16.99 -22.95 -1.46
C PHE A 335 -17.87 -22.46 -0.31
N GLU A 336 -19.01 -23.12 -0.05
CA GLU A 336 -19.88 -22.75 1.07
C GLU A 336 -19.18 -22.95 2.42
N GLN A 337 -18.40 -24.02 2.58
CA GLN A 337 -17.60 -24.24 3.80
C GLN A 337 -16.55 -23.14 3.98
N ARG A 338 -15.80 -22.80 2.93
CA ARG A 338 -14.72 -21.81 3.02
C ARG A 338 -15.24 -20.39 3.26
N ARG A 339 -16.41 -20.06 2.70
CA ARG A 339 -17.13 -18.82 3.02
C ARG A 339 -17.55 -18.78 4.49
N GLN A 340 -18.14 -19.86 5.01
CA GLN A 340 -18.54 -19.93 6.43
C GLN A 340 -17.34 -19.78 7.36
N GLU A 341 -16.20 -20.43 7.06
CA GLU A 341 -14.97 -20.28 7.85
C GLU A 341 -14.44 -18.84 7.84
N ALA A 342 -14.55 -18.14 6.70
CA ALA A 342 -14.23 -16.72 6.61
C ALA A 342 -15.20 -15.86 7.43
N ASP A 343 -16.50 -16.14 7.35
CA ASP A 343 -17.53 -15.46 8.14
C ASP A 343 -17.29 -15.63 9.65
N ASP A 344 -16.93 -16.84 10.10
CA ASP A 344 -16.60 -17.13 11.50
C ASP A 344 -15.33 -16.37 11.95
N PHE A 345 -14.32 -16.28 11.09
CA PHE A 345 -13.08 -15.52 11.35
C PHE A 345 -13.35 -14.03 11.52
N TYR A 346 -14.07 -13.42 10.58
CA TYR A 346 -14.42 -12.00 10.66
C TYR A 346 -15.41 -11.71 11.77
N ALA A 347 -16.35 -12.60 12.08
CA ALA A 347 -17.24 -12.44 13.23
C ALA A 347 -16.48 -12.38 14.56
N ALA A 348 -15.40 -13.16 14.70
CA ALA A 348 -14.51 -13.09 15.86
C ALA A 348 -13.70 -11.78 15.89
N LEU A 349 -13.15 -11.34 14.74
CA LEU A 349 -12.40 -10.08 14.64
C LEU A 349 -13.26 -8.84 14.92
N GLN A 350 -14.51 -8.86 14.45
CA GLN A 350 -15.44 -7.73 14.44
C GLN A 350 -16.30 -7.67 15.70
N GLN A 351 -15.94 -8.45 16.72
CA GLN A 351 -16.65 -8.44 17.98
C GLN A 351 -16.62 -7.02 18.58
N GLY A 352 -17.81 -6.44 18.76
CA GLY A 352 -17.97 -5.08 19.29
C GLY A 352 -18.18 -4.00 18.23
N ILE A 353 -18.13 -4.33 16.93
CA ILE A 353 -18.55 -3.43 15.85
C ILE A 353 -20.03 -3.68 15.57
N ALA A 354 -20.89 -2.77 16.05
CA ALA A 354 -22.34 -2.95 15.98
C ALA A 354 -22.95 -2.66 14.59
N ASP A 355 -22.31 -1.79 13.81
CA ASP A 355 -22.80 -1.37 12.50
C ASP A 355 -22.37 -2.33 11.39
N ASP A 356 -23.33 -2.80 10.59
CA ASP A 356 -23.10 -3.77 9.50
C ASP A 356 -22.23 -3.18 8.39
N ASP A 357 -22.38 -1.88 8.13
CA ASP A 357 -21.59 -1.21 7.10
C ASP A 357 -20.12 -1.06 7.50
N ALA A 358 -19.85 -0.69 8.75
CA ALA A 358 -18.52 -0.68 9.33
C ALA A 358 -17.85 -2.06 9.27
N ARG A 359 -18.60 -3.14 9.55
CA ARG A 359 -18.10 -4.51 9.40
C ARG A 359 -17.76 -4.83 7.94
N ASN A 360 -18.59 -4.40 6.99
CA ASN A 360 -18.33 -4.57 5.56
C ASN A 360 -17.09 -3.78 5.10
N VAL A 361 -16.97 -2.50 5.46
CA VAL A 361 -15.81 -1.65 5.13
C VAL A 361 -14.53 -2.25 5.67
N GLN A 362 -14.51 -2.67 6.95
CA GLN A 362 -13.31 -3.28 7.53
C GLN A 362 -12.91 -4.56 6.81
N ARG A 363 -13.88 -5.43 6.47
CA ARG A 363 -13.61 -6.70 5.79
C ARG A 363 -13.05 -6.47 4.39
N GLN A 364 -13.56 -5.50 3.63
CA GLN A 364 -13.05 -5.19 2.30
C GLN A 364 -11.68 -4.49 2.33
N ALA A 365 -11.42 -3.64 3.33
CA ALA A 365 -10.09 -3.04 3.52
C ALA A 365 -9.02 -4.13 3.74
N LEU A 366 -9.34 -5.14 4.55
CA LEU A 366 -8.48 -6.29 4.81
C LEU A 366 -8.41 -7.24 3.60
N ALA A 367 -9.50 -7.42 2.86
CA ALA A 367 -9.50 -8.18 1.63
C ALA A 367 -8.57 -7.57 0.58
N GLY A 368 -8.59 -6.23 0.41
CA GLY A 368 -7.67 -5.54 -0.48
C GLY A 368 -6.21 -5.79 -0.11
N LEU A 369 -5.82 -5.65 1.17
CA LEU A 369 -4.46 -6.00 1.63
C LEU A 369 -4.05 -7.43 1.28
N LEU A 370 -5.00 -8.38 1.31
CA LEU A 370 -4.74 -9.79 1.01
C LEU A 370 -4.65 -10.08 -0.49
N TRP A 371 -5.47 -9.42 -1.30
CA TRP A 371 -5.40 -9.47 -2.77
C TRP A 371 -4.18 -8.70 -3.29
N SER A 372 -3.68 -7.71 -2.54
CA SER A 372 -2.50 -6.92 -2.91
C SER A 372 -1.16 -7.52 -2.55
N LYS A 373 -1.11 -8.81 -2.21
CA LYS A 373 0.15 -9.53 -2.04
C LYS A 373 0.69 -9.95 -3.39
N GLN A 374 1.92 -9.59 -3.73
CA GLN A 374 2.50 -9.88 -5.04
C GLN A 374 3.88 -10.52 -4.90
N LEU A 375 4.24 -11.44 -5.80
CA LEU A 375 5.66 -11.77 -6.01
C LEU A 375 6.36 -10.55 -6.58
N TYR A 376 7.28 -9.98 -5.80
CA TYR A 376 8.20 -8.97 -6.28
C TYR A 376 9.56 -9.61 -6.52
N TYR A 377 9.89 -9.78 -7.80
CA TYR A 377 11.19 -10.27 -8.24
C TYR A 377 11.93 -9.15 -8.94
N PHE A 378 13.06 -8.73 -8.38
CA PHE A 378 13.93 -7.73 -9.00
C PHE A 378 15.36 -7.96 -8.51
N ASP A 379 16.24 -8.40 -9.41
CA ASP A 379 17.67 -8.49 -9.17
C ASP A 379 18.36 -7.38 -9.95
N VAL A 380 18.80 -6.33 -9.24
CA VAL A 380 19.33 -5.11 -9.87
C VAL A 380 20.63 -5.40 -10.62
N ASN A 381 21.46 -6.32 -10.11
CA ASN A 381 22.70 -6.68 -10.78
C ASN A 381 22.41 -7.35 -12.12
N GLN A 382 21.56 -8.37 -12.14
CA GLN A 382 21.16 -9.07 -13.36
C GLN A 382 20.37 -8.15 -14.31
N TRP A 383 19.51 -7.28 -13.80
CA TRP A 383 18.76 -6.33 -14.62
C TRP A 383 19.67 -5.33 -15.35
N LEU A 384 20.71 -4.81 -14.68
CA LEU A 384 21.70 -3.91 -15.30
C LEU A 384 22.57 -4.62 -16.33
N ASP A 385 23.00 -5.86 -16.03
CA ASP A 385 23.93 -6.60 -16.88
C ASP A 385 23.22 -7.30 -18.07
N GLY A 386 21.91 -7.54 -17.93
CA GLY A 386 21.08 -8.27 -18.90
C GLY A 386 21.07 -9.78 -18.69
N ASP A 387 20.13 -10.44 -19.37
CA ASP A 387 19.96 -11.88 -19.29
C ASP A 387 20.83 -12.61 -20.33
N PRO A 388 21.52 -13.72 -19.97
CA PRO A 388 22.49 -14.37 -20.86
C PRO A 388 21.95 -14.81 -22.23
N ALA A 389 20.68 -15.21 -22.31
CA ALA A 389 20.04 -15.67 -23.56
C ALA A 389 19.39 -14.52 -24.37
N GLN A 390 19.49 -13.28 -23.90
CA GLN A 390 18.91 -12.10 -24.54
C GLN A 390 20.00 -11.19 -25.12
N PRO A 391 19.64 -10.28 -26.05
CA PRO A 391 20.54 -9.22 -26.47
C PRO A 391 21.04 -8.39 -25.26
N ALA A 392 22.29 -7.96 -25.32
CA ALA A 392 22.84 -7.10 -24.29
C ALA A 392 22.04 -5.78 -24.19
N PRO A 393 21.69 -5.32 -22.98
CA PRO A 393 21.01 -4.04 -22.80
C PRO A 393 21.85 -2.85 -23.27
N PRO A 394 21.23 -1.70 -23.58
CA PRO A 394 21.95 -0.46 -23.91
C PRO A 394 22.91 -0.03 -22.78
N PRO A 395 24.16 0.37 -23.09
CA PRO A 395 25.13 0.82 -22.08
C PRO A 395 24.68 2.02 -21.24
N GLU A 396 23.79 2.87 -21.77
CA GLU A 396 23.24 4.06 -21.10
C GLU A 396 22.60 3.71 -19.75
N ARG A 397 22.04 2.50 -19.62
CA ARG A 397 21.41 1.99 -18.39
C ARG A 397 22.36 1.96 -17.19
N LEU A 398 23.66 1.83 -17.41
CA LEU A 398 24.68 1.84 -16.36
C LEU A 398 24.85 3.23 -15.71
N HIS A 399 24.18 4.25 -16.23
CA HIS A 399 24.18 5.62 -15.72
C HIS A 399 22.77 6.13 -15.35
N MET A 400 21.78 5.24 -15.29
CA MET A 400 20.39 5.57 -14.97
C MET A 400 20.02 5.17 -13.53
N ARG A 401 18.76 4.76 -13.32
CA ARG A 401 18.18 4.47 -12.00
C ARG A 401 18.83 3.26 -11.34
N ASN A 402 18.90 3.29 -10.01
CA ASN A 402 19.26 2.18 -9.14
C ASN A 402 20.67 1.56 -9.36
N THR A 403 21.57 2.24 -10.07
CA THR A 403 22.93 1.73 -10.37
C THR A 403 23.78 1.50 -9.12
N HIS A 404 23.50 2.20 -8.03
CA HIS A 404 24.16 2.03 -6.72
C HIS A 404 23.58 0.85 -5.90
N TRP A 405 22.54 0.19 -6.39
CA TRP A 405 21.80 -0.85 -5.67
C TRP A 405 22.02 -2.26 -6.23
N ARG A 406 23.18 -2.54 -6.86
CA ARG A 406 23.52 -3.87 -7.39
C ARG A 406 23.42 -5.04 -6.38
N HIS A 407 23.46 -4.76 -5.09
CA HIS A 407 23.29 -5.79 -4.06
C HIS A 407 21.82 -6.19 -3.83
N LEU A 408 20.86 -5.37 -4.29
CA LEU A 408 19.44 -5.57 -4.08
C LEU A 408 18.95 -6.71 -4.99
N SER A 409 18.42 -7.75 -4.34
CA SER A 409 17.89 -8.94 -5.00
C SER A 409 16.64 -9.41 -4.25
N ASN A 410 15.49 -9.18 -4.85
CA ASN A 410 14.18 -9.51 -4.30
C ASN A 410 13.63 -10.75 -5.00
N PHE A 411 13.00 -11.65 -4.25
CA PHE A 411 12.25 -12.79 -4.77
C PHE A 411 11.32 -13.25 -3.64
N ASP A 412 10.37 -12.37 -3.29
CA ASP A 412 9.54 -12.51 -2.10
C ASP A 412 8.12 -12.07 -2.40
N ILE A 413 7.17 -12.60 -1.63
CA ILE A 413 5.82 -12.07 -1.58
C ILE A 413 5.81 -10.83 -0.69
N LEU A 414 5.53 -9.67 -1.30
CA LEU A 414 5.40 -8.39 -0.62
C LEU A 414 3.96 -7.87 -0.70
N SER A 415 3.54 -7.10 0.29
CA SER A 415 2.31 -6.31 0.22
C SER A 415 2.55 -5.06 -0.61
N MET A 416 1.67 -4.80 -1.58
CA MET A 416 1.73 -3.64 -2.48
C MET A 416 0.75 -2.56 -2.00
N PRO A 417 1.07 -1.26 -2.20
CA PRO A 417 0.10 -0.18 -1.96
C PRO A 417 -1.18 -0.36 -2.77
N ASP A 418 -1.01 -0.75 -4.03
CA ASP A 418 -2.05 -1.02 -5.04
C ASP A 418 -1.47 -2.04 -6.04
N THR A 419 -2.25 -3.00 -6.56
CA THR A 419 -1.70 -4.05 -7.47
C THR A 419 -1.61 -3.64 -8.93
N TRP A 420 -2.16 -2.49 -9.29
CA TRP A 420 -2.19 -1.97 -10.65
C TRP A 420 -1.35 -0.69 -10.78
N GLU A 421 -1.60 0.37 -10.01
CA GLU A 421 -0.83 1.62 -10.10
C GLU A 421 0.57 1.45 -9.49
N TYR A 422 0.62 0.82 -8.32
CA TYR A 422 1.85 0.61 -7.57
C TYR A 422 2.22 -0.88 -7.43
N PRO A 423 2.45 -1.64 -8.54
CA PRO A 423 2.81 -3.05 -8.51
C PRO A 423 4.27 -3.26 -8.07
N TRP A 424 4.70 -2.43 -7.11
CA TRP A 424 6.01 -2.28 -6.49
C TRP A 424 5.83 -1.75 -5.07
N TYR A 425 6.77 -2.07 -4.17
CA TYR A 425 6.68 -1.63 -2.78
C TYR A 425 7.24 -0.20 -2.60
N ALA A 426 6.64 0.53 -1.66
CA ALA A 426 7.25 1.70 -1.02
C ALA A 426 7.53 1.37 0.45
N SER A 427 8.72 1.73 0.94
CA SER A 427 9.15 1.33 2.28
C SER A 427 8.26 1.89 3.39
N TRP A 428 7.85 3.15 3.28
CA TRP A 428 7.00 3.77 4.30
C TRP A 428 5.56 3.23 4.27
N ASP A 429 4.97 2.99 3.10
CA ASP A 429 3.69 2.30 2.93
C ASP A 429 3.68 0.93 3.63
N GLN A 430 4.76 0.16 3.48
CA GLN A 430 4.88 -1.17 4.08
C GLN A 430 4.75 -1.13 5.61
N GLY A 431 5.21 -0.03 6.24
CA GLY A 431 5.02 0.19 7.68
C GLY A 431 3.55 0.25 8.07
N PHE A 432 2.75 1.05 7.36
CA PHE A 432 1.32 1.20 7.62
C PHE A 432 0.53 -0.07 7.27
N GLN A 433 0.85 -0.71 6.14
CA GLN A 433 0.29 -1.99 5.74
C GLN A 433 0.53 -3.06 6.81
N ALA A 434 1.75 -3.19 7.32
CA ALA A 434 2.08 -4.17 8.35
C ALA A 434 1.26 -3.96 9.64
N VAL A 435 1.04 -2.71 10.05
CA VAL A 435 0.20 -2.38 11.22
C VAL A 435 -1.26 -2.77 10.99
N ALA A 436 -1.79 -2.57 9.78
CA ALA A 436 -3.16 -2.99 9.43
C ALA A 436 -3.29 -4.53 9.31
N ILE A 437 -2.32 -5.19 8.67
CA ILE A 437 -2.31 -6.66 8.52
C ILE A 437 -2.20 -7.36 9.87
N ALA A 438 -1.50 -6.77 10.85
CA ALA A 438 -1.35 -7.37 12.17
C ALA A 438 -2.67 -7.60 12.93
N LEU A 439 -3.78 -6.99 12.48
CA LEU A 439 -5.12 -7.30 12.97
C LEU A 439 -5.54 -8.75 12.71
N ILE A 440 -5.09 -9.31 11.58
CA ILE A 440 -5.50 -10.65 11.12
C ILE A 440 -4.34 -11.63 11.01
N ASP A 441 -3.10 -11.14 10.85
CA ASP A 441 -1.92 -11.98 10.65
C ASP A 441 -0.63 -11.27 11.12
N PRO A 442 -0.37 -11.20 12.45
CA PRO A 442 0.85 -10.58 12.97
C PRO A 442 2.11 -11.33 12.53
N GLY A 443 2.03 -12.62 12.23
CA GLY A 443 3.17 -13.40 11.72
C GLY A 443 3.66 -12.89 10.36
N TYR A 444 2.74 -12.68 9.42
CA TYR A 444 3.07 -12.12 8.11
C TYR A 444 3.48 -10.64 8.20
N ALA A 445 2.82 -9.83 9.04
CA ALA A 445 3.22 -8.44 9.27
C ALA A 445 4.68 -8.32 9.75
N LYS A 446 5.10 -9.17 10.71
CA LYS A 446 6.49 -9.25 11.16
C LYS A 446 7.44 -9.64 10.03
N GLN A 447 7.04 -10.60 9.18
CA GLN A 447 7.84 -11.01 8.03
C GLN A 447 8.05 -9.85 7.04
N GLN A 448 7.00 -9.08 6.72
CA GLN A 448 7.08 -7.93 5.82
C GLN A 448 8.12 -6.90 6.30
N LEU A 449 8.02 -6.48 7.58
CA LEU A 449 8.97 -5.54 8.18
C LEU A 449 10.41 -6.07 8.19
N LEU A 450 10.60 -7.38 8.37
CA LEU A 450 11.91 -8.01 8.31
C LEU A 450 12.50 -8.05 6.89
N LEU A 451 11.71 -8.00 5.82
CA LEU A 451 12.20 -8.07 4.44
C LEU A 451 13.11 -6.88 4.11
N LEU A 452 12.66 -5.65 4.38
CA LEU A 452 13.39 -4.44 3.99
C LEU A 452 14.71 -4.26 4.75
N VAL A 453 14.89 -4.98 5.86
CA VAL A 453 16.13 -4.99 6.65
C VAL A 453 17.05 -6.19 6.38
N LYS A 454 16.68 -7.07 5.44
CA LYS A 454 17.57 -8.14 4.99
C LYS A 454 18.78 -7.57 4.27
N ASP A 455 19.87 -8.31 4.32
CA ASP A 455 21.14 -8.03 3.64
C ASP A 455 21.00 -7.86 2.11
N ARG A 456 20.02 -8.51 1.48
CA ARG A 456 19.70 -8.38 0.05
C ARG A 456 18.66 -7.29 -0.29
N PHE A 457 18.22 -6.51 0.70
CA PHE A 457 17.31 -5.37 0.53
C PHE A 457 17.98 -4.08 1.01
N MET A 458 18.41 -4.05 2.27
CA MET A 458 19.04 -2.90 2.89
C MET A 458 20.41 -2.62 2.25
N HIS A 459 20.65 -1.36 1.90
CA HIS A 459 21.94 -0.94 1.41
C HIS A 459 23.03 -1.18 2.46
N PRO A 460 24.26 -1.59 2.07
CA PRO A 460 25.39 -1.77 3.00
C PRO A 460 25.75 -0.57 3.90
N ASN A 461 25.16 0.61 3.65
CA ASN A 461 25.36 1.83 4.44
C ASN A 461 24.27 2.01 5.52
N GLY A 462 23.27 1.11 5.59
CA GLY A 462 22.12 1.17 6.48
C GLY A 462 20.82 1.72 5.86
N GLN A 463 20.83 2.24 4.63
CA GLN A 463 19.64 2.77 3.98
C GLN A 463 18.63 1.68 3.63
N LEU A 464 17.35 1.95 3.88
CA LEU A 464 16.24 1.12 3.36
C LEU A 464 15.93 1.57 1.93
N PRO A 465 15.66 0.64 0.98
CA PRO A 465 15.27 1.01 -0.37
C PRO A 465 13.93 1.76 -0.35
N ALA A 466 13.87 2.95 -0.93
CA ALA A 466 12.66 3.77 -0.90
C ALA A 466 11.50 3.14 -1.69
N TYR A 467 11.63 3.08 -3.01
CA TYR A 467 10.66 2.50 -3.95
C TYR A 467 11.31 2.20 -5.31
N GLU A 468 10.64 1.40 -6.15
CA GLU A 468 11.18 0.83 -7.41
C GLU A 468 11.82 1.87 -8.35
N TRP A 469 11.22 3.05 -8.46
CA TRP A 469 11.73 4.11 -9.34
C TRP A 469 13.00 4.80 -8.83
N ARG A 470 13.26 4.80 -7.51
CA ARG A 470 14.46 5.45 -6.95
C ARG A 470 14.79 4.94 -5.55
N PHE A 471 15.54 3.84 -5.48
CA PHE A 471 15.89 3.26 -4.17
C PHE A 471 16.75 4.20 -3.29
N ASP A 472 17.50 5.11 -3.90
CA ASP A 472 18.36 6.09 -3.22
C ASP A 472 17.62 7.22 -2.49
N ASP A 473 16.31 7.39 -2.71
CA ASP A 473 15.55 8.42 -2.01
C ASP A 473 15.38 8.08 -0.52
N ALA A 474 14.97 9.08 0.26
CA ALA A 474 14.56 8.86 1.63
C ALA A 474 13.05 8.67 1.69
N ASN A 475 12.60 7.93 2.69
CA ASN A 475 11.19 7.73 2.99
C ASN A 475 11.01 7.94 4.50
N PRO A 476 9.83 8.34 4.97
CA PRO A 476 9.56 8.46 6.40
C PRO A 476 9.98 7.18 7.16
N PRO A 477 10.80 7.28 8.23
CA PRO A 477 11.35 6.15 8.96
C PRO A 477 10.33 5.53 9.95
N VAL A 478 9.14 5.18 9.46
CA VAL A 478 8.03 4.63 10.25
C VAL A 478 8.22 3.18 10.68
N HIS A 479 9.31 2.52 10.26
CA HIS A 479 9.55 1.10 10.51
C HIS A 479 9.67 0.73 12.00
N ALA A 480 10.27 1.59 12.83
CA ALA A 480 10.36 1.31 14.27
C ALA A 480 8.98 1.40 14.94
N TRP A 481 8.22 2.46 14.64
CA TRP A 481 6.83 2.61 15.05
C TRP A 481 6.00 1.40 14.64
N ALA A 482 6.06 1.01 13.36
CA ALA A 482 5.31 -0.12 12.84
C ALA A 482 5.67 -1.42 13.56
N SER A 483 6.97 -1.68 13.76
CA SER A 483 7.46 -2.87 14.48
C SER A 483 6.97 -2.91 15.92
N TRP A 484 6.96 -1.77 16.61
CA TRP A 484 6.41 -1.67 17.96
C TRP A 484 4.90 -1.94 17.98
N ARG A 485 4.13 -1.35 17.05
CA ARG A 485 2.67 -1.58 16.96
C ARG A 485 2.33 -3.02 16.62
N VAL A 486 3.04 -3.64 15.68
CA VAL A 486 2.87 -5.06 15.33
C VAL A 486 3.19 -5.95 16.54
N TYR A 487 4.28 -5.67 17.28
CA TYR A 487 4.62 -6.38 18.51
C TYR A 487 3.50 -6.26 19.57
N GLN A 488 2.92 -5.07 19.75
CA GLN A 488 1.82 -4.86 20.69
C GLN A 488 0.56 -5.63 20.29
N GLN A 489 0.21 -5.61 19.00
CA GLN A 489 -0.95 -6.35 18.49
C GLN A 489 -0.76 -7.86 18.64
N ASP A 490 0.42 -8.39 18.29
CA ASP A 490 0.77 -9.81 18.47
C ASP A 490 0.68 -10.23 19.94
N LYS A 491 1.22 -9.40 20.84
CA LYS A 491 1.14 -9.61 22.30
C LYS A 491 -0.30 -9.59 22.82
N ALA A 492 -1.14 -8.70 22.30
CA ALA A 492 -2.56 -8.65 22.67
C ALA A 492 -3.33 -9.88 22.18
N LEU A 493 -3.02 -10.37 20.98
CA LEU A 493 -3.68 -11.51 20.36
C LEU A 493 -3.27 -12.86 21.00
N THR A 494 -1.97 -13.04 21.25
CA THR A 494 -1.40 -14.32 21.72
C THR A 494 -1.20 -14.37 23.24
N GLY A 495 -1.22 -13.21 23.90
CA GLY A 495 -0.85 -13.04 25.31
C GLY A 495 0.66 -12.94 25.57
N VAL A 496 1.51 -13.15 24.56
CA VAL A 496 2.97 -13.14 24.70
C VAL A 496 3.60 -12.35 23.55
N GLY A 497 4.45 -11.38 23.87
CA GLY A 497 5.14 -10.60 22.83
C GLY A 497 6.34 -11.35 22.24
N ASP A 498 6.51 -11.29 20.92
CA ASP A 498 7.65 -11.85 20.20
C ASP A 498 8.91 -10.99 20.38
N MET A 499 9.67 -11.29 21.43
CA MET A 499 10.91 -10.58 21.77
C MET A 499 12.04 -10.83 20.76
N ASP A 500 12.06 -11.98 20.09
CA ASP A 500 13.10 -12.32 19.13
C ASP A 500 12.92 -11.52 17.83
N PHE A 501 11.68 -11.34 17.36
CA PHE A 501 11.36 -10.40 16.28
C PHE A 501 11.84 -9.00 16.64
N LEU A 502 11.47 -8.52 17.83
CA LEU A 502 11.77 -7.17 18.28
C LEU A 502 13.28 -6.92 18.38
N GLU A 503 14.04 -7.90 18.85
CA GLU A 503 15.51 -7.84 18.94
C GLU A 503 16.18 -7.83 17.56
N ARG A 504 15.68 -8.65 16.62
CA ARG A 504 16.21 -8.70 15.24
C ARG A 504 16.01 -7.40 14.50
N ILE A 505 14.79 -6.86 14.53
CA ILE A 505 14.48 -5.63 13.81
C ILE A 505 15.22 -4.44 14.45
N PHE A 506 15.28 -4.38 15.79
CA PHE A 506 16.00 -3.34 16.51
C PHE A 506 17.45 -3.21 16.03
N HIS A 507 18.22 -4.30 16.00
CA HIS A 507 19.62 -4.28 15.55
C HIS A 507 19.80 -3.75 14.13
N LYS A 508 18.89 -4.08 13.22
CA LYS A 508 18.95 -3.59 11.85
C LYS A 508 18.60 -2.11 11.74
N LEU A 509 17.61 -1.67 12.51
CA LEU A 509 17.22 -0.27 12.57
C LEU A 509 18.29 0.61 13.23
N LEU A 510 19.19 0.06 14.06
CA LEU A 510 20.39 0.81 14.51
C LEU A 510 21.29 1.25 13.35
N LEU A 511 21.44 0.40 12.32
CA LEU A 511 22.22 0.73 11.12
C LEU A 511 21.52 1.83 10.34
N ASN A 512 20.21 1.71 10.17
CA ASN A 512 19.41 2.70 9.47
C ASN A 512 19.36 4.05 10.19
N PHE A 513 19.18 4.07 11.51
CA PHE A 513 19.26 5.30 12.30
C PHE A 513 20.64 5.96 12.17
N SER A 514 21.71 5.16 12.18
CA SER A 514 23.06 5.68 11.97
C SER A 514 23.24 6.26 10.56
N TRP A 515 22.60 5.68 9.54
CA TRP A 515 22.56 6.28 8.21
C TRP A 515 21.87 7.65 8.21
N TRP A 516 20.72 7.78 8.86
CA TRP A 516 20.01 9.06 9.00
C TRP A 516 20.89 10.14 9.62
N VAL A 517 21.48 9.87 10.78
CA VAL A 517 22.35 10.83 11.48
C VAL A 517 23.57 11.22 10.64
N ASN A 518 24.18 10.29 9.92
CA ASN A 518 25.42 10.58 9.18
C ASN A 518 25.19 11.16 7.77
N ARG A 519 24.05 10.89 7.13
CA ARG A 519 23.80 11.27 5.73
C ARG A 519 22.73 12.34 5.55
N LYS A 520 21.84 12.48 6.53
CA LYS A 520 20.71 13.42 6.48
C LYS A 520 20.82 14.51 7.54
N ASP A 521 21.87 14.51 8.36
CA ASP A 521 22.33 15.64 9.18
C ASP A 521 23.82 15.88 8.89
N ALA A 522 24.13 16.30 7.66
CA ALA A 522 25.51 16.40 7.17
C ALA A 522 26.37 17.41 7.97
N GLU A 523 25.75 18.35 8.66
CA GLU A 523 26.41 19.40 9.45
C GLU A 523 26.46 19.08 10.95
N GLY A 524 25.84 17.97 11.38
CA GLY A 524 25.81 17.56 12.78
C GLY A 524 25.03 18.52 13.69
N ARG A 525 24.03 19.21 13.14
CA ARG A 525 23.20 20.20 13.85
C ARG A 525 21.97 19.59 14.52
N ASN A 526 21.70 18.29 14.29
CA ASN A 526 20.47 17.60 14.69
C ASN A 526 19.21 18.19 14.03
N LEU A 527 19.37 18.83 12.87
CA LEU A 527 18.32 19.28 11.97
C LEU A 527 18.48 18.51 10.65
N PHE A 528 17.43 17.84 10.20
CA PHE A 528 17.55 16.85 9.15
C PHE A 528 17.09 17.37 7.78
N GLN A 529 17.82 16.96 6.75
CA GLN A 529 17.63 17.28 5.34
C GLN A 529 17.25 15.98 4.61
N GLY A 530 16.09 15.43 4.94
CA GLY A 530 15.55 14.18 4.40
C GLY A 530 15.49 14.14 2.87
N GLY A 531 15.22 15.28 2.23
CA GLY A 531 14.96 15.40 0.80
C GLY A 531 13.51 15.01 0.51
N PHE A 532 13.30 14.04 -0.39
CA PHE A 532 12.01 13.37 -0.57
C PHE A 532 11.62 12.64 0.72
N LEU A 533 10.42 12.90 1.26
CA LEU A 533 9.88 12.24 2.45
C LEU A 533 8.44 11.75 2.19
N GLY A 534 8.15 11.33 0.96
CA GLY A 534 6.84 10.82 0.53
C GLY A 534 5.74 11.87 0.40
N LEU A 535 6.11 13.16 0.40
CA LEU A 535 5.20 14.30 0.30
C LEU A 535 5.49 15.11 -0.96
N ASP A 536 5.15 14.55 -2.12
CA ASP A 536 5.64 14.94 -3.44
C ASP A 536 5.60 16.45 -3.71
N ASN A 537 4.40 17.03 -3.75
CA ASN A 537 4.22 18.43 -4.09
C ASN A 537 3.95 19.35 -2.88
N ILE A 538 4.19 18.90 -1.65
CA ILE A 538 3.88 19.69 -0.43
C ILE A 538 4.67 21.00 -0.35
N ALA A 539 5.89 21.01 -0.88
CA ALA A 539 6.81 22.15 -0.82
C ALA A 539 6.70 23.04 -2.07
N LEU A 540 7.26 24.24 -1.97
CA LEU A 540 7.34 25.20 -3.07
C LEU A 540 8.29 24.76 -4.20
N PHE A 541 9.23 23.86 -3.92
CA PHE A 541 10.25 23.39 -4.87
C PHE A 541 10.61 21.93 -4.60
N ASP A 542 11.28 21.33 -5.58
CA ASP A 542 11.69 19.92 -5.57
C ASP A 542 12.73 19.63 -4.50
N ARG A 543 12.27 19.01 -3.40
CA ARG A 543 13.10 18.55 -2.27
C ARG A 543 14.02 17.38 -2.65
N SER A 544 13.76 16.73 -3.78
CA SER A 544 14.55 15.62 -4.32
C SER A 544 15.62 16.10 -5.32
N ALA A 545 15.48 17.34 -5.80
CA ALA A 545 16.45 18.02 -6.65
C ALA A 545 17.47 18.80 -5.82
N ALA A 546 18.65 19.03 -6.40
CA ALA A 546 19.62 19.94 -5.82
C ALA A 546 19.06 21.37 -5.83
N LEU A 547 19.05 22.02 -4.67
CA LEU A 547 18.79 23.45 -4.58
C LEU A 547 19.87 24.24 -5.34
N PRO A 548 19.56 25.48 -5.75
CA PRO A 548 20.56 26.32 -6.38
C PRO A 548 21.81 26.49 -5.50
N ALA A 549 22.96 26.70 -6.14
CA ALA A 549 24.25 26.71 -5.45
C ALA A 549 24.27 27.66 -4.23
N GLY A 550 24.64 27.09 -3.07
CA GLY A 550 24.72 27.81 -1.79
C GLY A 550 23.43 27.86 -0.97
N TYR A 551 22.30 27.38 -1.52
CA TYR A 551 21.08 27.21 -0.75
C TYR A 551 21.04 25.85 -0.03
N GLN A 552 20.48 25.84 1.18
CA GLN A 552 20.21 24.61 1.95
C GLN A 552 18.83 24.71 2.60
N LEU A 553 18.19 23.56 2.87
CA LEU A 553 16.88 23.51 3.51
C LEU A 553 16.95 22.62 4.75
N ASP A 554 16.66 23.19 5.92
CA ASP A 554 16.38 22.41 7.12
C ASP A 554 14.88 22.08 7.15
N GLN A 555 14.55 20.79 7.26
CA GLN A 555 13.18 20.31 7.11
C GLN A 555 12.53 19.98 8.46
N ALA A 556 11.33 20.51 8.71
CA ALA A 556 10.63 20.31 9.98
C ALA A 556 10.10 18.87 10.11
N ASP A 557 9.58 18.30 9.01
CA ASP A 557 9.11 16.92 8.94
C ASP A 557 10.25 15.92 9.07
N GLY A 558 11.34 16.10 8.33
CA GLY A 558 12.54 15.25 8.43
C GLY A 558 13.07 15.19 9.86
N THR A 559 13.14 16.33 10.53
CA THR A 559 13.59 16.44 11.92
C THR A 559 12.59 15.78 12.89
N ALA A 560 11.29 16.02 12.71
CA ALA A 560 10.23 15.41 13.52
C ALA A 560 10.22 13.87 13.39
N TRP A 561 10.39 13.35 12.18
CA TRP A 561 10.44 11.92 11.92
C TRP A 561 11.61 11.24 12.62
N VAL A 562 12.81 11.83 12.58
CA VAL A 562 13.97 11.24 13.26
C VAL A 562 13.85 11.35 14.78
N ALA A 563 13.21 12.40 15.30
CA ALA A 563 12.88 12.48 16.72
C ALA A 563 11.91 11.38 17.15
N ALA A 564 10.84 11.13 16.38
CA ALA A 564 9.90 10.04 16.62
C ALA A 564 10.61 8.67 16.54
N TYR A 565 11.45 8.48 15.53
CA TYR A 565 12.25 7.26 15.35
C TYR A 565 13.18 6.99 16.54
N ALA A 566 13.82 8.03 17.10
CA ALA A 566 14.63 7.90 18.31
C ALA A 566 13.78 7.45 19.52
N LEU A 567 12.56 8.00 19.69
CA LEU A 567 11.64 7.58 20.74
C LEU A 567 11.16 6.13 20.56
N ASP A 568 10.86 5.71 19.34
CA ASP A 568 10.45 4.33 19.06
C ASP A 568 11.59 3.35 19.35
N LEU A 569 12.82 3.65 18.94
CA LEU A 569 13.99 2.83 19.26
C LEU A 569 14.29 2.81 20.76
N MET A 570 14.12 3.94 21.46
CA MET A 570 14.19 3.96 22.92
C MET A 570 13.16 3.01 23.53
N ARG A 571 11.90 3.10 23.10
CA ARG A 571 10.79 2.28 23.61
C ARG A 571 11.07 0.78 23.38
N ILE A 572 11.52 0.42 22.17
CA ILE A 572 11.92 -0.95 21.84
C ILE A 572 13.08 -1.42 22.73
N GLY A 573 14.13 -0.61 22.87
CA GLY A 573 15.28 -0.93 23.72
C GLY A 573 14.90 -1.16 25.18
N LEU A 574 13.95 -0.38 25.71
CA LEU A 574 13.44 -0.57 27.08
C LEU A 574 12.61 -1.86 27.23
N GLU A 575 11.85 -2.27 26.22
CA GLU A 575 11.15 -3.56 26.25
C GLU A 575 12.15 -4.73 26.21
N LEU A 576 13.17 -4.65 25.33
CA LEU A 576 14.26 -5.63 25.26
C LEU A 576 15.06 -5.72 26.56
N ALA A 577 15.22 -4.59 27.26
CA ALA A 577 15.91 -4.52 28.54
C ALA A 577 15.26 -5.38 29.63
N LYS A 578 13.97 -5.70 29.52
CA LYS A 578 13.26 -6.60 30.43
C LYS A 578 13.80 -8.04 30.38
N ARG A 579 14.40 -8.44 29.25
CA ARG A 579 15.07 -9.74 29.06
C ARG A 579 16.58 -9.63 29.25
N ASN A 580 17.20 -8.54 28.79
CA ASN A 580 18.64 -8.34 28.86
C ASN A 580 18.99 -6.88 29.18
N ALA A 581 19.48 -6.62 30.40
CA ALA A 581 19.77 -5.28 30.90
C ALA A 581 20.79 -4.48 30.08
N VAL A 582 21.59 -5.11 29.21
CA VAL A 582 22.51 -4.39 28.29
C VAL A 582 21.77 -3.39 27.40
N TYR A 583 20.50 -3.66 27.04
CA TYR A 583 19.71 -2.73 26.22
C TYR A 583 19.37 -1.40 26.93
N VAL A 584 19.55 -1.30 28.26
CA VAL A 584 19.44 -0.02 28.96
C VAL A 584 20.43 1.00 28.40
N ASP A 585 21.66 0.58 28.07
CA ASP A 585 22.71 1.47 27.57
C ASP A 585 22.29 2.16 26.27
N ILE A 586 21.78 1.38 25.32
CA ILE A 586 21.36 1.91 24.02
C ILE A 586 20.03 2.66 24.10
N ALA A 587 19.11 2.27 24.99
CA ALA A 587 17.89 3.02 25.24
C ALA A 587 18.18 4.44 25.78
N VAL A 588 19.14 4.56 26.71
CA VAL A 588 19.60 5.87 27.20
C VAL A 588 20.23 6.69 26.08
N LYS A 589 21.03 6.10 25.18
CA LYS A 589 21.55 6.81 24.01
C LYS A 589 20.45 7.43 23.15
N PHE A 590 19.34 6.73 22.94
CA PHE A 590 18.22 7.25 22.15
C PHE A 590 17.42 8.33 22.87
N PHE A 591 17.28 8.22 24.20
CA PHE A 591 16.78 9.31 25.03
C PHE A 591 17.63 10.57 24.87
N GLU A 592 18.96 10.46 24.92
CA GLU A 592 19.86 11.58 24.74
C GLU A 592 19.74 12.19 23.33
N HIS A 593 19.78 11.37 22.27
CA HIS A 593 19.58 11.83 20.88
C HIS A 593 18.27 12.59 20.71
N PHE A 594 17.17 12.06 21.23
CA PHE A 594 15.89 12.74 21.19
C PHE A 594 15.97 14.13 21.82
N LEU A 595 16.63 14.27 22.98
CA LEU A 595 16.79 15.57 23.64
C LEU A 595 17.69 16.53 22.84
N TYR A 596 18.73 16.04 22.17
CA TYR A 596 19.54 16.87 21.26
C TYR A 596 18.71 17.42 20.11
N ILE A 597 17.91 16.57 19.45
CA ILE A 597 17.00 16.98 18.36
C ILE A 597 15.96 17.96 18.89
N ALA A 598 15.36 17.68 20.05
CA ALA A 598 14.39 18.54 20.69
C ALA A 598 14.98 19.92 21.06
N GLY A 599 16.26 19.96 21.45
CA GLY A 599 17.00 21.19 21.70
C GLY A 599 17.26 22.01 20.44
N ALA A 600 17.66 21.35 19.36
CA ALA A 600 17.92 21.98 18.07
C ALA A 600 16.64 22.59 17.46
N ILE A 601 15.58 21.80 17.35
CA ILE A 601 14.33 22.24 16.70
C ILE A 601 13.64 23.41 17.44
N ASN A 602 13.78 23.46 18.77
CA ASN A 602 13.16 24.48 19.62
C ASN A 602 14.06 25.67 19.96
N ARG A 603 15.30 25.71 19.47
CA ARG A 603 16.28 26.77 19.77
C ARG A 603 16.61 26.89 21.27
N VAL A 604 17.09 25.82 21.88
CA VAL A 604 17.54 25.87 23.29
C VAL A 604 18.91 26.54 23.45
N ASP A 605 19.70 26.60 22.38
CA ASP A 605 20.95 27.38 22.30
C ASP A 605 20.67 28.74 21.62
N ASP A 606 21.04 29.84 22.28
CA ASP A 606 20.82 31.21 21.77
C ASP A 606 21.55 31.48 20.44
N SER A 607 22.59 30.68 20.13
CA SER A 607 23.46 30.84 18.96
C SER A 607 23.00 30.09 17.69
N ALA A 608 22.00 29.21 17.80
CA ALA A 608 21.43 28.46 16.66
C ALA A 608 20.03 28.99 16.31
N GLU A 609 19.58 28.79 15.07
CA GLU A 609 18.18 29.01 14.69
C GLU A 609 17.42 27.68 14.70
N GLY A 610 16.27 27.65 15.35
CA GLY A 610 15.35 26.50 15.36
C GLY A 610 14.30 26.61 14.26
N LEU A 611 13.33 25.69 14.24
CA LEU A 611 12.29 25.63 13.21
C LEU A 611 10.93 26.20 13.67
N TRP A 612 10.83 26.63 14.93
CA TRP A 612 9.64 27.25 15.49
C TRP A 612 9.62 28.76 15.23
N ASP A 613 8.58 29.26 14.55
CA ASP A 613 8.34 30.69 14.37
C ASP A 613 7.51 31.23 15.55
N GLU A 614 8.11 32.11 16.36
CA GLU A 614 7.45 32.69 17.55
C GLU A 614 6.37 33.73 17.21
N GLN A 615 6.37 34.29 16.00
CA GLN A 615 5.36 35.25 15.58
C GLN A 615 4.08 34.55 15.15
N ASP A 616 4.24 33.47 14.41
CA ASP A 616 3.11 32.72 13.84
C ASP A 616 2.77 31.44 14.63
N LEU A 617 3.56 31.12 15.66
CA LEU A 617 3.35 30.00 16.58
C LEU A 617 3.18 28.67 15.85
N PHE A 618 4.09 28.41 14.90
CA PHE A 618 4.05 27.25 14.00
C PHE A 618 5.45 26.82 13.58
N PHE A 619 5.59 25.56 13.15
CA PHE A 619 6.85 25.04 12.61
C PHE A 619 6.93 25.21 11.10
N TYR A 620 8.10 25.60 10.62
CA TYR A 620 8.39 25.77 9.20
C TYR A 620 9.72 25.14 8.82
N ASP A 621 9.84 24.76 7.55
CA ASP A 621 11.17 24.56 6.96
C ASP A 621 11.90 25.90 6.93
N VAL A 622 13.23 25.87 7.06
CA VAL A 622 14.08 27.06 7.01
C VAL A 622 15.04 26.96 5.83
N LEU A 623 14.96 27.95 4.93
CA LEU A 623 15.84 28.09 3.78
C LEU A 623 17.06 28.93 4.17
N HIS A 624 18.25 28.37 4.03
CA HIS A 624 19.52 29.05 4.21
C HIS A 624 19.99 29.60 2.87
N HIS A 625 20.28 30.90 2.82
CA HIS A 625 20.73 31.59 1.62
C HIS A 625 22.27 31.61 1.53
N PRO A 626 22.84 31.75 0.32
CA PRO A 626 24.29 31.86 0.13
C PRO A 626 24.94 33.06 0.82
N ASP A 627 24.16 34.10 1.15
CA ASP A 627 24.62 35.31 1.85
C ASP A 627 24.54 35.19 3.39
N GLY A 628 24.13 34.04 3.90
CA GLY A 628 24.01 33.74 5.34
C GLY A 628 22.70 34.19 5.96
N GLN A 629 21.71 34.63 5.16
CA GLN A 629 20.35 34.88 5.65
C GLN A 629 19.56 33.57 5.74
N ASN A 630 18.70 33.48 6.75
CA ASN A 630 17.81 32.35 6.94
C ASN A 630 16.36 32.82 6.87
N GLU A 631 15.57 32.16 6.03
CA GLU A 631 14.18 32.52 5.79
C GLU A 631 13.26 31.33 6.08
N PRO A 632 12.33 31.44 7.05
CA PRO A 632 11.28 30.44 7.23
C PRO A 632 10.37 30.40 6.00
N VAL A 633 10.19 29.21 5.43
CA VAL A 633 9.22 28.99 4.35
C VAL A 633 7.84 28.88 4.98
N ARG A 634 7.14 30.03 5.09
CA ARG A 634 5.85 30.19 5.81
C ARG A 634 4.65 29.55 5.11
N LEU A 635 4.80 28.29 4.69
CA LEU A 635 3.75 27.45 4.14
C LEU A 635 3.18 26.59 5.27
N ARG A 636 1.99 26.94 5.77
CA ARG A 636 1.28 26.18 6.81
C ARG A 636 0.74 24.89 6.21
N SER A 637 1.61 23.90 6.10
CA SER A 637 1.28 22.55 5.69
C SER A 637 1.36 21.59 6.85
N ILE A 638 1.00 20.34 6.59
CA ILE A 638 1.12 19.25 7.55
C ILE A 638 2.55 19.09 8.07
N VAL A 639 3.57 19.48 7.30
CA VAL A 639 4.98 19.48 7.71
C VAL A 639 5.17 20.15 9.08
N GLY A 640 4.50 21.28 9.31
CA GLY A 640 4.57 21.99 10.59
C GLY A 640 3.76 21.35 11.72
N LEU A 641 2.86 20.40 11.42
CA LEU A 641 2.11 19.60 12.40
C LEU A 641 2.83 18.30 12.80
N MET A 642 3.70 17.77 11.95
CA MET A 642 4.43 16.51 12.17
C MET A 642 5.29 16.47 13.44
N PRO A 643 5.80 17.58 14.00
CA PRO A 643 6.43 17.57 15.33
C PRO A 643 5.56 16.99 16.46
N LEU A 644 4.23 16.91 16.30
CA LEU A 644 3.34 16.19 17.22
C LEU A 644 3.58 14.67 17.25
N PHE A 645 4.14 14.09 16.18
CA PHE A 645 4.39 12.65 16.07
C PHE A 645 5.42 12.14 17.06
N ALA A 646 6.39 12.99 17.39
CA ALA A 646 7.45 12.67 18.33
C ALA A 646 6.96 12.87 19.76
N VAL A 647 6.18 11.91 20.26
CA VAL A 647 5.63 11.87 21.62
C VAL A 647 5.73 10.46 22.23
N LEU A 648 6.22 10.40 23.46
CA LEU A 648 6.32 9.18 24.26
C LEU A 648 6.07 9.50 25.74
N VAL A 649 5.11 8.78 26.33
CA VAL A 649 4.90 8.74 27.78
C VAL A 649 5.63 7.54 28.36
N LEU A 650 6.56 7.81 29.27
CA LEU A 650 7.22 6.77 30.06
C LEU A 650 6.53 6.69 31.42
N GLU A 651 5.90 5.56 31.71
CA GLU A 651 5.36 5.31 33.05
C GLU A 651 6.38 4.57 33.91
N GLN A 652 6.59 5.01 35.15
CA GLN A 652 7.56 4.36 36.05
C GLN A 652 7.36 2.84 36.15
N ARG A 653 6.09 2.38 36.23
CA ARG A 653 5.75 0.95 36.35
C ARG A 653 6.19 0.11 35.15
N GLU A 654 6.32 0.69 33.95
CA GLU A 654 6.69 -0.05 32.73
C GLU A 654 8.18 -0.40 32.70
N HIS A 655 8.98 0.31 33.50
CA HIS A 655 10.44 0.22 33.54
C HIS A 655 10.98 0.02 34.97
N GLU A 656 10.08 -0.23 35.93
CA GLU A 656 10.43 -0.53 37.31
C GLU A 656 11.23 -1.84 37.35
N GLY A 657 12.45 -1.79 37.92
CA GLY A 657 13.36 -2.93 37.95
C GLY A 657 14.48 -2.94 36.91
N LEU A 658 14.50 -2.00 35.94
CA LEU A 658 15.64 -1.81 35.05
C LEU A 658 16.81 -1.12 35.78
N ALA A 659 17.76 -1.92 36.26
CA ALA A 659 18.92 -1.43 37.01
C ALA A 659 19.71 -0.37 36.22
N GLY A 660 20.04 0.75 36.86
CA GLY A 660 20.85 1.83 36.27
C GLY A 660 20.10 2.79 35.34
N LEU A 661 18.88 2.49 34.88
CA LEU A 661 18.13 3.37 33.98
C LEU A 661 17.85 4.74 34.63
N ARG A 662 17.24 4.73 35.82
CA ARG A 662 16.88 5.97 36.54
C ARG A 662 18.10 6.84 36.84
N GLU A 663 19.19 6.22 37.30
CA GLU A 663 20.43 6.93 37.62
C GLU A 663 21.01 7.62 36.39
N ARG A 664 21.01 6.95 35.22
CA ARG A 664 21.53 7.52 33.98
C ARG A 664 20.67 8.62 33.41
N LEU A 665 19.34 8.44 33.40
CA LEU A 665 18.41 9.48 32.95
C LEU A 665 18.56 10.74 33.82
N LEU A 666 18.52 10.60 35.15
CA LEU A 666 18.72 11.72 36.08
C LEU A 666 20.13 12.32 35.96
N GLY A 667 21.14 11.48 35.77
CA GLY A 667 22.52 11.89 35.55
C GLY A 667 22.64 12.79 34.33
N PHE A 668 22.12 12.37 33.18
CA PHE A 668 22.12 13.19 31.96
C PHE A 668 21.42 14.53 32.18
N MET A 669 20.22 14.49 32.76
CA MET A 669 19.42 15.69 33.01
C MET A 669 20.09 16.68 33.97
N HIS A 670 20.89 16.18 34.92
CA HIS A 670 21.69 17.02 35.80
C HIS A 670 22.87 17.69 35.07
N HIS A 671 23.53 16.99 34.14
CA HIS A 671 24.66 17.51 33.36
C HIS A 671 24.22 18.42 32.20
N ARG A 672 23.00 18.23 31.68
CA ARG A 672 22.38 19.02 30.61
C ARG A 672 21.08 19.68 31.08
N PRO A 673 21.16 20.61 32.06
CA PRO A 673 19.97 21.28 32.60
C PRO A 673 19.27 22.14 31.54
N ASP A 674 19.98 22.54 30.48
CA ASP A 674 19.43 23.18 29.28
C ASP A 674 18.43 22.26 28.57
N LEU A 675 18.79 21.00 28.31
CA LEU A 675 17.90 20.01 27.69
C LEU A 675 16.89 19.42 28.68
N ALA A 676 17.22 19.35 29.97
CA ALA A 676 16.29 18.83 31.00
C ALA A 676 15.03 19.69 31.15
N LYS A 677 15.09 20.99 30.81
CA LYS A 677 13.89 21.85 30.71
C LYS A 677 12.90 21.36 29.65
N LEU A 678 13.41 20.64 28.65
CA LEU A 678 12.63 19.83 27.72
C LEU A 678 12.29 18.46 28.30
N VAL A 679 12.05 18.26 29.61
CA VAL A 679 11.36 17.06 30.16
C VAL A 679 10.27 17.52 31.14
N SER A 680 8.99 17.26 30.82
CA SER A 680 7.88 17.81 31.59
C SER A 680 7.83 17.19 32.97
N ARG A 681 7.76 18.04 34.01
CA ARG A 681 7.66 17.64 35.43
C ARG A 681 8.76 16.68 35.90
N TRP A 682 9.96 16.76 35.35
CA TRP A 682 11.04 15.83 35.73
C TRP A 682 11.48 15.94 37.21
N ASN A 683 11.22 17.09 37.85
CA ASN A 683 11.51 17.35 39.26
C ASN A 683 10.30 17.17 40.20
N GLU A 684 9.10 16.86 39.68
CA GLU A 684 7.86 16.81 40.45
C GLU A 684 7.23 15.41 40.40
N PRO A 685 7.14 14.67 41.53
CA PRO A 685 6.39 13.42 41.58
C PRO A 685 4.89 13.71 41.44
N GLY A 686 4.27 13.23 40.36
CA GLY A 686 2.83 13.36 40.08
C GLY A 686 2.06 12.04 40.22
N GLN A 687 0.75 12.06 39.95
CA GLN A 687 -0.04 10.81 39.87
C GLN A 687 0.58 9.86 38.84
N GLY A 688 1.17 8.76 39.31
CA GLY A 688 1.76 7.70 38.49
C GLY A 688 3.22 7.89 38.04
N ASN A 689 3.93 8.95 38.47
CA ASN A 689 5.33 9.24 38.06
C ASN A 689 5.58 9.03 36.55
N ARG A 690 4.85 9.78 35.73
CA ARG A 690 4.96 9.77 34.26
C ARG A 690 5.93 10.84 33.77
N LEU A 691 6.76 10.51 32.79
CA LEU A 691 7.60 11.48 32.06
C LEU A 691 7.05 11.65 30.64
N LEU A 692 6.84 12.89 30.20
CA LEU A 692 6.50 13.21 28.80
C LEU A 692 7.76 13.58 28.04
N LEU A 693 8.07 12.78 27.02
CA LEU A 693 9.07 13.08 26.01
C LEU A 693 8.33 13.51 24.75
N ALA A 694 8.34 14.82 24.48
CA ALA A 694 7.73 15.38 23.28
C ALA A 694 8.52 16.59 22.75
N LEU A 695 8.49 16.82 21.44
CA LEU A 695 9.07 18.03 20.84
C LEU A 695 8.30 19.30 21.27
N LEU A 696 7.00 19.16 21.53
CA LEU A 696 6.06 20.22 21.88
C LEU A 696 5.42 19.98 23.25
N ARG A 697 5.27 21.05 24.06
CA ARG A 697 4.67 20.98 25.40
C ARG A 697 3.88 22.21 25.76
N GLY A 698 2.95 22.05 26.69
CA GLY A 698 2.24 23.15 27.32
C GLY A 698 1.59 24.05 26.28
N GLU A 699 1.94 25.34 26.30
CA GLU A 699 1.34 26.34 25.42
C GLU A 699 1.65 26.10 23.93
N ARG A 700 2.89 25.74 23.54
CA ARG A 700 3.20 25.47 22.12
C ARG A 700 2.36 24.32 21.54
N THR A 701 2.05 23.29 22.35
CA THR A 701 1.12 22.22 21.93
C THR A 701 -0.28 22.79 21.70
N LYS A 702 -0.78 23.66 22.58
CA LYS A 702 -2.09 24.30 22.40
C LYS A 702 -2.13 25.20 21.18
N ASP A 703 -1.07 25.95 20.92
CA ASP A 703 -0.99 26.87 19.77
C ASP A 703 -1.04 26.09 18.45
N LEU A 704 -0.31 24.98 18.36
CA LEU A 704 -0.33 24.14 17.18
C LEU A 704 -1.70 23.45 16.99
N LEU A 705 -2.29 22.93 18.08
CA LEU A 705 -3.63 22.32 18.04
C LEU A 705 -4.72 23.34 17.70
N ARG A 706 -4.60 24.59 18.16
CA ARG A 706 -5.51 25.68 17.78
C ARG A 706 -5.54 25.85 16.26
N ARG A 707 -4.40 25.84 15.59
CA ARG A 707 -4.36 25.92 14.12
C ARG A 707 -4.88 24.63 13.46
N MET A 708 -4.46 23.47 13.96
CA MET A 708 -4.87 22.16 13.40
C MET A 708 -6.40 21.96 13.46
N LEU A 709 -7.04 22.47 14.51
CA LEU A 709 -8.47 22.29 14.80
C LEU A 709 -9.34 23.47 14.32
N ASP A 710 -8.80 24.40 13.53
CA ASP A 710 -9.54 25.51 12.92
C ASP A 710 -10.05 25.11 11.53
N ASP A 711 -11.35 25.30 11.30
CA ASP A 711 -12.03 24.96 10.04
C ASP A 711 -11.57 25.82 8.85
N ASN A 712 -11.06 27.04 9.12
CA ASN A 712 -10.48 27.94 8.11
C ASN A 712 -9.01 27.62 7.81
N GLU A 713 -8.43 26.68 8.55
CA GLU A 713 -7.05 26.23 8.39
C GLU A 713 -7.06 24.75 7.99
N PHE A 714 -6.82 23.84 8.93
CA PHE A 714 -6.59 22.44 8.66
C PHE A 714 -7.80 21.53 8.89
N LEU A 715 -8.70 21.86 9.81
CA LEU A 715 -9.81 20.96 10.17
C LEU A 715 -10.86 20.96 9.07
N SER A 716 -11.18 19.78 8.54
CA SER A 716 -12.27 19.60 7.59
C SER A 716 -13.36 18.68 8.15
N ALA A 717 -14.47 18.58 7.43
CA ALA A 717 -15.56 17.66 7.77
C ALA A 717 -15.11 16.18 7.83
N PHE A 718 -13.99 15.83 7.22
CA PHE A 718 -13.53 14.44 7.05
C PHE A 718 -12.14 14.17 7.64
N GLY A 719 -11.38 15.17 8.08
CA GLY A 719 -10.08 14.98 8.71
C GLY A 719 -9.26 16.27 8.80
N VAL A 720 -7.94 16.13 8.91
CA VAL A 720 -6.96 17.22 8.88
C VAL A 720 -6.37 17.31 7.47
N ARG A 721 -6.51 18.48 6.83
CA ARG A 721 -5.96 18.81 5.50
C ARG A 721 -4.44 18.75 5.50
N SER A 722 -3.86 18.43 4.36
CA SER A 722 -2.41 18.46 4.16
C SER A 722 -1.84 19.88 4.03
N LEU A 723 -2.66 20.86 3.62
CA LEU A 723 -2.32 22.28 3.58
C LEU A 723 -3.45 23.13 4.17
N SER A 724 -3.10 24.21 4.87
CA SER A 724 -4.08 25.16 5.39
C SER A 724 -4.93 25.76 4.27
N LYS A 725 -6.25 25.77 4.50
CA LYS A 725 -7.24 26.37 3.61
C LYS A 725 -7.06 27.89 3.43
N ALA A 726 -6.35 28.56 4.34
CA ALA A 726 -6.05 29.99 4.23
C ALA A 726 -5.28 30.35 2.93
N PHE A 727 -4.51 29.41 2.37
CA PHE A 727 -3.80 29.60 1.10
C PHE A 727 -4.71 29.52 -0.14
N ALA A 728 -6.01 29.30 0.03
CA ALA A 728 -6.99 29.45 -1.06
C ALA A 728 -7.14 30.93 -1.44
N GLU A 729 -7.18 31.82 -0.45
CA GLU A 729 -7.34 33.27 -0.65
C GLU A 729 -6.00 33.99 -0.78
N GLN A 730 -4.98 33.51 -0.06
CA GLN A 730 -3.65 34.14 -0.01
C GLN A 730 -2.56 33.10 -0.31
N PRO A 731 -2.34 32.72 -1.58
CA PRO A 731 -1.26 31.81 -1.96
C PRO A 731 0.10 32.33 -1.49
N LEU A 732 0.98 31.41 -1.07
CA LEU A 732 2.36 31.76 -0.75
C LEU A 732 3.16 31.91 -2.04
N ALA A 733 3.96 32.98 -2.14
CA ALA A 733 4.89 33.19 -3.24
C ALA A 733 6.30 33.49 -2.71
N LEU A 734 7.31 32.77 -3.21
CA LEU A 734 8.72 32.95 -2.87
C LEU A 734 9.52 33.29 -4.13
N LYS A 735 10.41 34.28 -4.04
CA LYS A 735 11.33 34.62 -5.13
C LYS A 735 12.68 33.97 -4.90
N MET A 736 13.13 33.14 -5.84
CA MET A 736 14.43 32.47 -5.78
C MET A 736 15.11 32.54 -7.14
N ASN A 737 16.32 33.10 -7.18
CA ASN A 737 17.13 33.28 -8.40
C ASN A 737 16.42 33.92 -9.61
N GLY A 738 15.40 34.74 -9.37
CA GLY A 738 14.62 35.43 -10.43
C GLY A 738 13.29 34.74 -10.78
N ASP A 739 13.12 33.48 -10.38
CA ASP A 739 11.85 32.76 -10.51
C ASP A 739 10.92 33.05 -9.33
N THR A 740 9.62 32.95 -9.56
CA THR A 740 8.59 33.06 -8.51
C THR A 740 7.92 31.70 -8.36
N LEU A 741 8.12 31.07 -7.20
CA LEU A 741 7.51 29.80 -6.82
C LEU A 741 6.24 30.07 -6.03
N CYS A 742 5.15 29.36 -6.34
CA CYS A 742 3.86 29.56 -5.69
C CYS A 742 3.26 28.26 -5.15
N ALA A 743 2.55 28.35 -4.03
CA ALA A 743 1.71 27.29 -3.48
C ALA A 743 0.36 27.86 -3.04
N SER A 744 -0.72 27.26 -3.53
CA SER A 744 -2.10 27.54 -3.17
C SER A 744 -2.76 26.31 -2.55
N TYR A 745 -3.86 26.52 -1.83
CA TYR A 745 -4.70 25.43 -1.37
C TYR A 745 -5.48 24.81 -2.53
N GLN A 746 -5.34 23.50 -2.69
CA GLN A 746 -5.96 22.68 -3.72
C GLN A 746 -6.62 21.49 -3.02
N PRO A 747 -7.95 21.49 -2.84
CA PRO A 747 -8.61 20.46 -2.03
C PRO A 747 -8.63 19.08 -2.70
N GLY A 748 -8.42 18.98 -4.01
CA GLY A 748 -8.50 17.74 -4.79
C GLY A 748 -7.21 17.43 -5.55
N GLU A 749 -7.35 17.17 -6.85
CA GLU A 749 -6.28 16.91 -7.81
C GLU A 749 -5.35 18.13 -7.94
N SER A 750 -4.10 17.88 -8.35
CA SER A 750 -3.09 18.94 -8.52
C SER A 750 -3.35 19.75 -9.79
N ASP A 751 -3.20 21.07 -9.72
CA ASP A 751 -3.22 21.94 -10.92
C ASP A 751 -1.87 21.99 -11.66
N SER A 752 -0.89 21.20 -11.20
CA SER A 752 0.46 21.16 -11.75
C SER A 752 0.97 19.72 -11.88
N ARG A 753 1.82 19.48 -12.89
CA ARG A 753 2.55 18.20 -13.08
C ARG A 753 3.89 18.17 -12.33
N LEU A 754 4.09 19.05 -11.35
CA LEU A 754 5.28 19.01 -10.51
C LEU A 754 5.36 17.60 -9.88
N TYR A 755 6.51 16.93 -10.04
CA TYR A 755 6.75 15.53 -9.59
C TYR A 755 6.02 14.41 -10.35
N GLY A 756 5.32 14.73 -11.45
CA GLY A 756 4.99 13.75 -12.49
C GLY A 756 3.95 12.67 -12.16
N GLY A 757 3.19 12.78 -11.07
CA GLY A 757 2.20 11.78 -10.65
C GLY A 757 0.80 12.33 -10.32
N ASN A 758 -0.11 11.42 -9.97
CA ASN A 758 -1.52 11.65 -9.61
C ASN A 758 -1.71 12.18 -8.17
N SER A 759 -0.66 12.21 -7.35
CA SER A 759 -0.72 12.55 -5.93
C SER A 759 -0.73 14.07 -5.68
N ASN A 760 -1.60 14.54 -4.76
CA ASN A 760 -1.61 15.93 -4.31
C ASN A 760 -1.61 16.08 -2.77
N TRP A 761 -0.62 16.78 -2.25
CA TRP A 761 -0.44 17.10 -0.84
C TRP A 761 -0.81 18.56 -0.50
N ARG A 762 -1.29 19.36 -1.45
CA ARG A 762 -1.60 20.80 -1.23
C ARG A 762 -3.01 21.06 -0.74
N GLY A 763 -3.58 20.17 0.06
CA GLY A 763 -4.93 20.36 0.60
C GLY A 763 -5.76 19.10 0.87
N PRO A 764 -5.60 17.99 0.12
CA PRO A 764 -6.35 16.77 0.37
C PRO A 764 -6.04 16.13 1.72
N LEU A 765 -6.86 15.14 2.09
CA LEU A 765 -6.73 14.34 3.29
C LEU A 765 -5.98 13.05 2.97
N TRP A 766 -4.98 12.75 3.80
CA TRP A 766 -4.17 11.54 3.69
C TRP A 766 -4.31 10.72 4.95
N MET A 767 -4.75 9.46 4.80
CA MET A 767 -4.97 8.52 5.90
C MET A 767 -3.74 8.34 6.82
N PRO A 768 -2.50 8.10 6.33
CA PRO A 768 -1.38 7.72 7.20
C PRO A 768 -1.02 8.84 8.18
N VAL A 769 -0.99 10.08 7.70
CA VAL A 769 -0.68 11.27 8.50
C VAL A 769 -1.79 11.55 9.53
N ASN A 770 -3.05 11.48 9.10
CA ASN A 770 -4.19 11.67 9.99
C ASN A 770 -4.22 10.60 11.09
N TYR A 771 -3.91 9.36 10.75
CA TYR A 771 -3.79 8.26 11.70
C TYR A 771 -2.67 8.53 12.73
N MET A 772 -1.49 9.00 12.27
CA MET A 772 -0.40 9.37 13.17
C MET A 772 -0.79 10.52 14.11
N LEU A 773 -1.52 11.54 13.64
CA LEU A 773 -2.04 12.62 14.50
C LEU A 773 -2.96 12.06 15.60
N ILE A 774 -3.86 11.13 15.25
CA ILE A 774 -4.77 10.49 16.20
C ILE A 774 -3.99 9.71 17.27
N GLU A 775 -3.00 8.90 16.86
CA GLU A 775 -2.17 8.15 17.82
C GLU A 775 -1.37 9.09 18.73
N SER A 776 -0.83 10.20 18.19
CA SER A 776 -0.13 11.21 18.98
C SER A 776 -1.03 11.91 19.99
N LEU A 777 -2.26 12.29 19.60
CA LEU A 777 -3.24 12.90 20.51
C LEU A 777 -3.59 11.98 21.68
N ARG A 778 -3.76 10.68 21.40
CA ARG A 778 -3.99 9.65 22.44
C ARG A 778 -2.79 9.53 23.38
N GLU A 779 -1.58 9.57 22.85
CA GLU A 779 -0.36 9.51 23.66
C GLU A 779 -0.19 10.77 24.52
N PHE A 780 -0.50 11.96 24.00
CA PHE A 780 -0.56 13.19 24.82
C PHE A 780 -1.65 13.10 25.89
N HIS A 781 -2.83 12.56 25.57
CA HIS A 781 -3.90 12.34 26.55
C HIS A 781 -3.44 11.39 27.66
N ARG A 782 -2.69 10.33 27.35
CA ARG A 782 -2.12 9.40 28.34
C ARG A 782 -1.27 10.12 29.39
N TYR A 783 -0.63 11.23 29.04
CA TYR A 783 0.10 12.07 30.01
C TYR A 783 -0.80 13.07 30.74
N TYR A 784 -1.53 13.90 30.01
CA TYR A 784 -2.25 15.04 30.59
C TYR A 784 -3.60 14.67 31.23
N ALA A 785 -4.20 13.56 30.79
CA ALA A 785 -5.59 13.20 31.05
C ALA A 785 -6.52 14.39 30.77
N ASP A 786 -7.58 14.56 31.56
CA ASP A 786 -8.56 15.65 31.40
C ASP A 786 -8.05 17.03 31.85
N ASN A 787 -6.80 17.13 32.33
CA ASN A 787 -6.22 18.40 32.80
C ASN A 787 -5.69 19.27 31.65
N PHE A 788 -5.69 18.77 30.42
CA PHE A 788 -5.31 19.51 29.23
C PHE A 788 -6.44 19.42 28.22
N SER A 789 -7.11 20.54 28.03
CA SER A 789 -8.17 20.70 27.04
C SER A 789 -7.81 21.76 26.03
N VAL A 790 -8.40 21.61 24.85
CA VAL A 790 -8.29 22.55 23.73
C VAL A 790 -9.68 22.87 23.21
N GLU A 791 -9.83 24.02 22.58
CA GLU A 791 -11.09 24.39 21.95
C GLU A 791 -11.31 23.54 20.69
N TYR A 792 -12.47 22.89 20.56
CA TYR A 792 -12.76 21.98 19.45
C TYR A 792 -14.20 22.10 18.94
N PRO A 793 -14.42 22.50 17.66
CA PRO A 793 -13.44 23.15 16.79
C PRO A 793 -12.89 24.45 17.38
N THR A 794 -11.77 24.95 16.88
CA THR A 794 -11.22 26.24 17.32
C THR A 794 -12.22 27.37 17.06
N GLY A 795 -12.39 28.27 18.03
CA GLY A 795 -13.39 29.34 18.01
C GLY A 795 -14.82 28.93 18.41
N SER A 796 -15.07 27.67 18.77
CA SER A 796 -16.42 27.19 19.14
C SER A 796 -16.86 27.50 20.58
N GLY A 797 -15.93 27.82 21.47
CA GLY A 797 -16.11 27.92 22.92
C GLY A 797 -16.20 26.58 23.65
N TYR A 798 -16.19 25.44 22.95
CA TYR A 798 -16.26 24.11 23.55
C TYR A 798 -14.86 23.55 23.81
N LEU A 799 -14.54 23.29 25.08
CA LEU A 799 -13.28 22.67 25.46
C LEU A 799 -13.41 21.15 25.48
N SER A 800 -12.54 20.48 24.73
CA SER A 800 -12.48 19.02 24.65
C SER A 800 -11.17 18.48 25.18
N SER A 801 -11.20 17.27 25.72
CA SER A 801 -9.98 16.51 26.01
C SER A 801 -9.30 16.07 24.70
N LEU A 802 -8.01 15.75 24.77
CA LEU A 802 -7.30 15.23 23.60
C LEU A 802 -7.81 13.85 23.14
N GLU A 803 -8.42 13.07 24.04
CA GLU A 803 -9.08 11.81 23.67
C GLU A 803 -10.35 12.06 22.87
N GLU A 804 -11.19 13.00 23.29
CA GLU A 804 -12.41 13.40 22.56
C GLU A 804 -12.08 13.94 21.16
N VAL A 805 -11.00 14.73 21.04
CA VAL A 805 -10.51 15.20 19.73
C VAL A 805 -10.06 14.03 18.87
N ALA A 806 -9.29 13.09 19.41
CA ALA A 806 -8.84 11.90 18.68
C ALA A 806 -10.01 11.00 18.25
N ASP A 807 -11.02 10.82 19.09
CA ASP A 807 -12.26 10.11 18.75
C ASP A 807 -13.04 10.80 17.65
N SER A 808 -13.18 12.13 17.72
CA SER A 808 -13.89 12.87 16.68
C SER A 808 -13.16 12.84 15.34
N LEU A 809 -11.82 12.95 15.32
CA LEU A 809 -11.04 12.78 14.10
C LEU A 809 -11.16 11.35 13.53
N SER A 810 -11.17 10.33 14.40
CA SER A 810 -11.39 8.94 13.98
C SER A 810 -12.77 8.77 13.33
N ALA A 811 -13.81 9.37 13.89
CA ALA A 811 -15.17 9.38 13.33
C ALA A 811 -15.24 10.11 11.98
N ARG A 812 -14.51 11.22 11.82
CA ARG A 812 -14.44 11.97 10.56
C ARG A 812 -13.78 11.16 9.44
N LEU A 813 -12.68 10.46 9.73
CA LEU A 813 -11.98 9.64 8.74
C LEU A 813 -12.77 8.40 8.37
N THR A 814 -13.40 7.71 9.33
CA THR A 814 -14.23 6.53 9.03
C THR A 814 -15.46 6.91 8.21
N ARG A 815 -16.03 8.10 8.41
CA ARG A 815 -17.11 8.66 7.58
C ARG A 815 -16.77 8.74 6.09
N LEU A 816 -15.51 8.83 5.70
CA LEU A 816 -15.12 8.79 4.27
C LEU A 816 -15.67 7.53 3.58
N PHE A 817 -15.71 6.41 4.30
CA PHE A 817 -16.06 5.11 3.74
C PHE A 817 -17.45 4.64 4.15
N LEU A 818 -17.98 5.09 5.29
CA LEU A 818 -19.28 4.66 5.78
C LEU A 818 -20.43 5.32 5.02
N ARG A 819 -21.54 4.59 4.87
CA ARG A 819 -22.78 5.14 4.33
C ARG A 819 -23.36 6.19 5.26
N ASP A 820 -23.79 7.30 4.68
CA ASP A 820 -24.59 8.29 5.37
C ASP A 820 -26.07 7.90 5.45
N GLU A 821 -26.89 8.82 5.96
CA GLU A 821 -28.36 8.65 6.06
C GLU A 821 -29.08 8.51 4.71
N ASN A 822 -28.45 8.94 3.62
CA ASN A 822 -28.94 8.77 2.24
C ASN A 822 -28.41 7.48 1.59
N GLY A 823 -27.54 6.74 2.29
CA GLY A 823 -26.90 5.53 1.79
C GLY A 823 -25.67 5.78 0.92
N LEU A 824 -25.17 7.02 0.85
CA LEU A 824 -24.04 7.45 0.02
C LEU A 824 -22.73 7.39 0.80
N ARG A 825 -21.61 7.18 0.09
CA ARG A 825 -20.26 7.17 0.68
C ARG A 825 -19.44 8.31 0.07
N PRO A 826 -18.84 9.21 0.87
CA PRO A 826 -17.97 10.25 0.35
C PRO A 826 -16.86 9.72 -0.58
N SER A 827 -16.23 8.60 -0.23
CA SER A 827 -15.17 7.98 -1.05
C SER A 827 -15.65 7.51 -2.42
N MET A 828 -16.95 7.26 -2.59
CA MET A 828 -17.56 6.79 -3.84
C MET A 828 -18.21 7.92 -4.65
N ALA A 829 -18.14 9.18 -4.19
CA ALA A 829 -18.84 10.30 -4.83
C ALA A 829 -18.44 10.56 -6.30
N GLY A 830 -17.27 10.07 -6.73
CA GLY A 830 -16.85 10.10 -8.14
C GLY A 830 -17.60 9.14 -9.05
N TYR A 831 -18.34 8.16 -8.48
CA TYR A 831 -18.96 7.06 -9.20
C TYR A 831 -20.49 7.06 -9.02
N ALA A 832 -21.16 8.14 -9.44
CA ALA A 832 -22.59 8.33 -9.23
C ALA A 832 -23.46 7.16 -9.72
N GLN A 833 -23.09 6.51 -10.83
CA GLN A 833 -23.80 5.32 -11.33
C GLN A 833 -23.68 4.12 -10.37
N LEU A 834 -22.52 3.92 -9.73
CA LEU A 834 -22.33 2.84 -8.74
C LEU A 834 -23.06 3.14 -7.44
N GLU A 835 -23.06 4.39 -6.98
CA GLU A 835 -23.83 4.77 -5.79
C GLU A 835 -25.34 4.62 -5.99
N ALA A 836 -25.83 4.89 -7.20
CA ALA A 836 -27.23 4.72 -7.55
C ALA A 836 -27.63 3.24 -7.76
N ASP A 837 -26.68 2.35 -8.06
CA ASP A 837 -26.93 0.92 -8.28
C ASP A 837 -27.09 0.16 -6.95
N PRO A 838 -28.29 -0.38 -6.64
CA PRO A 838 -28.50 -1.13 -5.40
C PRO A 838 -27.61 -2.36 -5.24
N ALA A 839 -27.11 -2.94 -6.34
CA ALA A 839 -26.19 -4.09 -6.27
C ALA A 839 -24.74 -3.70 -6.00
N SER A 840 -24.40 -2.42 -6.16
CA SER A 840 -23.07 -1.88 -5.86
C SER A 840 -23.03 -1.23 -4.47
N ARG A 841 -24.16 -1.16 -3.75
CA ARG A 841 -24.32 -0.52 -2.44
C ARG A 841 -23.31 -0.97 -1.36
N ASP A 842 -22.94 -2.25 -1.38
CA ASP A 842 -22.02 -2.82 -0.39
C ASP A 842 -20.56 -2.84 -0.90
N LEU A 843 -20.29 -2.39 -2.13
CA LEU A 843 -18.93 -2.31 -2.66
C LEU A 843 -18.23 -1.03 -2.15
N VAL A 844 -16.94 -1.14 -1.87
CA VAL A 844 -16.13 -0.03 -1.33
C VAL A 844 -14.82 0.05 -2.11
N LEU A 845 -14.45 1.27 -2.53
CA LEU A 845 -13.13 1.58 -3.08
C LEU A 845 -12.28 2.32 -2.03
N PHE A 846 -10.99 2.06 -2.04
CA PHE A 846 -10.02 2.60 -1.10
C PHE A 846 -9.03 3.45 -1.86
N HIS A 847 -9.22 4.77 -1.78
CA HIS A 847 -8.46 5.69 -2.59
C HIS A 847 -7.14 6.09 -1.93
N GLU A 848 -6.17 6.53 -2.73
CA GLU A 848 -4.87 7.03 -2.27
C GLU A 848 -5.04 8.20 -1.30
N TYR A 849 -5.87 9.18 -1.67
CA TYR A 849 -6.18 10.35 -0.87
C TYR A 849 -7.63 10.83 -1.10
N PHE A 850 -8.07 11.82 -0.33
CA PHE A 850 -9.47 12.28 -0.34
C PHE A 850 -9.59 13.79 -0.43
N HIS A 851 -10.56 14.27 -1.19
CA HIS A 851 -10.79 15.70 -1.37
C HIS A 851 -11.06 16.40 -0.02
N GLY A 852 -10.30 17.46 0.28
CA GLY A 852 -10.28 18.17 1.56
C GLY A 852 -11.64 18.66 2.04
N GLU A 853 -12.53 19.04 1.12
CA GLU A 853 -13.85 19.62 1.44
C GLU A 853 -15.04 18.66 1.28
N THR A 854 -14.89 17.59 0.49
CA THR A 854 -16.04 16.75 0.07
C THR A 854 -15.85 15.29 0.44
N GLY A 855 -14.62 14.86 0.74
CA GLY A 855 -14.31 13.46 1.04
C GLY A 855 -14.29 12.54 -0.20
N ARG A 856 -14.45 13.09 -1.42
CA ARG A 856 -14.34 12.35 -2.68
C ARG A 856 -13.00 11.61 -2.73
N GLY A 857 -13.01 10.31 -3.04
CA GLY A 857 -11.80 9.53 -3.27
C GLY A 857 -11.06 9.97 -4.54
N LEU A 858 -9.73 10.03 -4.49
CA LEU A 858 -8.84 10.51 -5.55
C LEU A 858 -7.54 9.69 -5.60
N GLY A 859 -6.87 9.69 -6.77
CA GLY A 859 -5.71 8.83 -7.03
C GLY A 859 -6.10 7.35 -7.10
N ALA A 860 -5.12 6.45 -6.92
CA ALA A 860 -5.31 5.00 -6.96
C ALA A 860 -6.55 4.54 -6.19
N SER A 861 -7.49 3.86 -6.85
CA SER A 861 -8.78 3.47 -6.26
C SER A 861 -8.78 2.14 -5.50
N HIS A 862 -7.67 1.39 -5.57
CA HIS A 862 -7.42 0.15 -4.81
C HIS A 862 -6.19 0.28 -3.91
N GLN A 863 -5.91 1.50 -3.44
CA GLN A 863 -4.93 1.80 -2.41
C GLN A 863 -5.41 1.24 -1.05
N THR A 864 -5.35 -0.07 -0.90
CA THR A 864 -5.44 -0.73 0.41
C THR A 864 -4.04 -0.85 1.04
N GLY A 865 -3.13 0.04 0.70
CA GLY A 865 -1.86 0.24 1.39
C GLY A 865 -2.08 0.89 2.75
N TRP A 866 -2.07 2.24 2.80
CA TRP A 866 -2.34 2.99 4.02
C TRP A 866 -3.81 3.27 4.24
N SER A 867 -4.69 3.26 3.23
CA SER A 867 -6.12 3.55 3.47
C SER A 867 -6.78 2.39 4.22
N ALA A 868 -6.15 1.21 4.21
CA ALA A 868 -6.51 0.09 5.08
C ALA A 868 -6.36 0.38 6.58
N LEU A 869 -5.69 1.47 7.00
CA LEU A 869 -5.70 1.92 8.39
C LEU A 869 -7.12 2.23 8.91
N VAL A 870 -8.10 2.47 8.03
CA VAL A 870 -9.51 2.56 8.43
C VAL A 870 -9.97 1.30 9.17
N ALA A 871 -9.43 0.14 8.84
CA ALA A 871 -9.75 -1.11 9.53
C ALA A 871 -9.40 -1.04 11.03
N LEU A 872 -8.29 -0.37 11.39
CA LEU A 872 -7.89 -0.11 12.76
C LEU A 872 -8.74 0.96 13.43
N LEU A 873 -9.12 2.02 12.71
CA LEU A 873 -9.98 3.07 13.24
C LEU A 873 -11.39 2.57 13.57
N LEU A 874 -11.86 1.54 12.87
CA LEU A 874 -13.15 0.87 13.12
C LEU A 874 -13.10 -0.16 14.25
N GLN A 875 -11.90 -0.59 14.68
CA GLN A 875 -11.79 -1.55 15.78
C GLN A 875 -12.25 -0.91 17.11
N PRO A 876 -13.08 -1.60 17.91
CA PRO A 876 -13.38 -1.15 19.25
C PRO A 876 -12.10 -1.04 20.07
N ARG A 877 -11.93 0.08 20.77
CA ARG A 877 -10.79 0.24 21.67
C ARG A 877 -10.96 -0.71 22.87
N ILE A 878 -9.90 -1.43 23.23
CA ILE A 878 -9.82 -2.34 24.39
C ILE A 878 -9.12 -1.64 25.55
#